data_AF-A0A6L9ITK1-F1
#
_entry.id   AF-A0A6L9ITK1-F1
#
_cell.length_a   1.000
_cell.length_b   1.000
_cell.length_c   1.000
_cell.angle_alpha   90.00
_cell.angle_beta   90.00
_cell.angle_gamma   90.00
#
_symmetry.space_group_name_H-M   'P 1'
#
loop_
_entity.id
_entity.type
_entity.pdbx_description
1 polymer ?
#
loop_
_entity_poly.entity_id
_entity_poly.type
_entity_poly.pdbx_seq_one_letter_code
_entity_poly.pdbx_strand_id
1 'polypeptide(L)'
;AANDTFGAQTSLNADGTTGLIAAPSANSDAGSVYVYTRSGDVWSFQQELSAPSPTSGDRFGAALALTDDGNTAIIGAENDSAYIFTRVNNVWSLQATLSAPPGIVNGGAGFGLAVDISAAGGFALVGAPGAGQPATGAVYVFTRSGQTWDQGLSLPPDDLTGVAALGESVTLNSAATTALVGAPQTDFGTGAAFAFVREFAGWRFQNRLDPDPEILNGEFGGAVDVSTDGNVALIGAPQDGLTVSGAAYIFKRSGDDWTQDDILGAFNPAPGDRFGGSLALSGDGLRALVGFDGTGAAGSTLNGTVAVFEEIIGEWRGTQQLNAISGAPGDRFGAGIGLSRDGQIALIGAPGDDDAGSNAGSAFAFRFDPSITPTFTPTFTPTITDTATSTPTPSDTPTATSTSQFTDTPTFTPTATNTATPGSPLNLVVTSSADTGPGSLRQALIEANADPSVDTITFNIPGPGPHVIVLASELPPIVGPVTIDAASEPNATCSDSDNPRNLLVTLDGTNTIPNGFRFESGAAGSFVQGFAITRFAQSGVLINTNGITVACNHIGVDVAGALARGNGAGVTANGNNNLIGGTLEGVSRNVISGNSAAGVNITGVGNDVFGNYIGTASSGLTAIGNGTGVLITGGNNDIGGTTFRERNIISGNGDGVTIDNAAASNRVRGNYIGTTVNGTAPLGNTITGVRITNGIGNGIGGTTPGTGNIIAYNTDDGVFVETGDTNPILGNQIFANGDLGIDLAPDGVNFNDADDGDSGPNQRQNFPVITSASLSGPNISLAGTLSSQPNTLYRLEFFASQDCDPLDHGEGENFLGFFLVSTNDLGLATFIVSFPQQPGRFATVTATDPLDNTSEFSACRLILGTVTNTPTFTPTPTFTLTPSLTLTPSNTPTFTPTPITDTPTHPPTLAQTPPPDTKTPPNPGHPARQPPPAAR
;
A
#
# COMPACT_ATOMS: atom_id res chain seq x y z
N ALA A 1 -17.59 -16.42 31.55
CA ALA A 1 -18.02 -17.82 31.80
C ALA A 1 -18.67 -18.37 30.52
N ALA A 2 -18.90 -19.67 30.42
CA ALA A 2 -19.34 -20.29 29.15
C ALA A 2 -20.63 -19.67 28.60
N ASN A 3 -20.56 -19.16 27.37
CA ASN A 3 -21.57 -18.39 26.62
C ASN A 3 -21.82 -16.96 27.12
N ASP A 4 -20.92 -16.36 27.90
CA ASP A 4 -21.02 -14.93 28.25
C ASP A 4 -20.58 -14.00 27.08
N THR A 5 -19.84 -14.52 26.08
CA THR A 5 -19.28 -13.80 24.92
C THR A 5 -18.38 -12.60 25.28
N PHE A 6 -17.48 -12.77 26.25
CA PHE A 6 -16.52 -11.75 26.67
C PHE A 6 -15.60 -11.32 25.51
N GLY A 7 -15.47 -10.02 25.27
CA GLY A 7 -14.75 -9.49 24.11
C GLY A 7 -15.63 -9.25 22.88
N ALA A 8 -16.96 -9.41 22.97
CA ALA A 8 -17.85 -9.08 21.84
C ALA A 8 -17.81 -7.59 21.46
N GLN A 9 -17.48 -6.71 22.42
CA GLN A 9 -17.13 -5.31 22.18
C GLN A 9 -16.02 -4.88 23.14
N THR A 10 -15.22 -3.90 22.72
CA THR A 10 -14.06 -3.39 23.47
C THR A 10 -13.88 -1.89 23.23
N SER A 11 -13.55 -1.11 24.27
CA SER A 11 -13.29 0.33 24.13
C SER A 11 -12.11 0.76 25.02
N LEU A 12 -11.36 1.78 24.60
CA LEU A 12 -10.20 2.35 25.30
C LEU A 12 -10.36 3.85 25.47
N ASN A 13 -9.78 4.41 26.53
CA ASN A 13 -9.60 5.86 26.65
C ASN A 13 -8.36 6.34 25.85
N ALA A 14 -8.17 7.66 25.76
CA ALA A 14 -7.22 8.28 24.84
C ALA A 14 -5.74 7.83 25.01
N ASP A 15 -5.31 7.45 26.21
CA ASP A 15 -3.94 6.97 26.51
C ASP A 15 -3.85 5.44 26.76
N GLY A 16 -4.94 4.70 26.54
CA GLY A 16 -4.98 3.24 26.74
C GLY A 16 -4.80 2.77 28.19
N THR A 17 -4.96 3.66 29.20
CA THR A 17 -4.82 3.30 30.62
C THR A 17 -6.10 2.74 31.24
N THR A 18 -7.25 2.89 30.59
CA THR A 18 -8.55 2.37 31.00
C THR A 18 -9.24 1.71 29.80
N GLY A 19 -9.73 0.49 29.98
CA GLY A 19 -10.45 -0.26 28.95
C GLY A 19 -11.76 -0.86 29.47
N LEU A 20 -12.75 -0.94 28.58
CA LEU A 20 -14.01 -1.64 28.77
C LEU A 20 -14.02 -2.89 27.89
N ILE A 21 -14.52 -4.01 28.41
CA ILE A 21 -14.74 -5.24 27.65
C ILE A 21 -16.16 -5.74 27.94
N ALA A 22 -16.98 -5.90 26.90
CA ALA A 22 -18.35 -6.39 27.03
C ALA A 22 -18.44 -7.91 27.01
N ALA A 23 -19.47 -8.43 27.67
CA ALA A 23 -19.93 -9.80 27.64
C ALA A 23 -21.47 -9.77 27.53
N PRO A 24 -22.03 -9.44 26.35
CA PRO A 24 -23.45 -9.12 26.19
C PRO A 24 -24.37 -10.34 26.35
N SER A 25 -23.85 -11.58 26.22
CA SER A 25 -24.63 -12.80 26.47
C SER A 25 -24.62 -13.24 27.94
N ALA A 26 -23.82 -12.59 28.79
CA ALA A 26 -23.76 -12.90 30.22
C ALA A 26 -25.14 -12.84 30.90
N ASN A 27 -25.33 -13.72 31.89
CA ASN A 27 -26.56 -13.78 32.69
C ASN A 27 -27.85 -13.96 31.87
N SER A 28 -27.83 -14.85 30.87
CA SER A 28 -28.93 -15.11 29.92
C SER A 28 -29.26 -13.90 29.04
N ASP A 29 -28.24 -13.39 28.34
CA ASP A 29 -28.32 -12.23 27.44
C ASP A 29 -28.81 -10.94 28.12
N ALA A 30 -28.68 -10.83 29.44
CA ALA A 30 -28.84 -9.56 30.15
C ALA A 30 -27.61 -8.66 29.97
N GLY A 31 -26.43 -9.27 29.82
CA GLY A 31 -25.18 -8.61 29.51
C GLY A 31 -24.44 -8.04 30.72
N SER A 32 -23.13 -7.86 30.58
CA SER A 32 -22.23 -7.33 31.61
C SER A 32 -21.00 -6.69 30.95
N VAL A 33 -20.39 -5.70 31.62
CA VAL A 33 -19.20 -4.99 31.10
C VAL A 33 -18.13 -4.92 32.18
N TYR A 34 -16.90 -5.32 31.84
CA TYR A 34 -15.78 -5.40 32.76
C TYR A 34 -14.79 -4.25 32.50
N VAL A 35 -14.51 -3.47 33.54
CA VAL A 35 -13.51 -2.40 33.49
C VAL A 35 -12.15 -2.93 33.89
N TYR A 36 -11.15 -2.65 33.08
CA TYR A 36 -9.74 -2.91 33.37
C TYR A 36 -8.94 -1.59 33.34
N THR A 37 -7.86 -1.53 34.13
CA THR A 37 -6.89 -0.43 34.09
C THR A 37 -5.48 -0.96 33.84
N ARG A 38 -4.70 -0.23 33.04
CA ARG A 38 -3.33 -0.57 32.66
C ARG A 38 -2.32 0.22 33.49
N SER A 39 -1.24 -0.42 33.91
CA SER A 39 -0.06 0.25 34.45
C SER A 39 1.21 -0.41 33.90
N GLY A 40 2.00 0.34 33.14
CA GLY A 40 3.04 -0.25 32.28
C GLY A 40 2.40 -1.19 31.26
N ASP A 41 2.75 -2.47 31.32
CA ASP A 41 2.17 -3.52 30.46
C ASP A 41 1.26 -4.49 31.24
N VAL A 42 0.92 -4.17 32.49
CA VAL A 42 0.02 -4.97 33.34
C VAL A 42 -1.39 -4.39 33.31
N TRP A 43 -2.36 -5.18 32.84
CA TRP A 43 -3.78 -4.92 33.00
C TRP A 43 -4.31 -5.50 34.31
N SER A 44 -5.13 -4.75 35.03
CA SER A 44 -5.77 -5.14 36.29
C SER A 44 -7.29 -4.94 36.19
N PHE A 45 -8.06 -5.95 36.56
CA PHE A 45 -9.52 -5.82 36.69
C PHE A 45 -9.87 -4.81 37.79
N GLN A 46 -10.76 -3.87 37.48
CA GLN A 46 -11.20 -2.81 38.40
C GLN A 46 -12.62 -3.07 38.93
N GLN A 47 -13.60 -3.28 38.05
CA GLN A 47 -15.01 -3.42 38.43
C GLN A 47 -15.84 -4.06 37.30
N GLU A 48 -16.86 -4.83 37.68
CA GLU A 48 -17.92 -5.29 36.78
C GLU A 48 -19.12 -4.33 36.84
N LEU A 49 -19.67 -4.01 35.68
CA LEU A 49 -20.81 -3.11 35.48
C LEU A 49 -21.96 -3.91 34.87
N SER A 50 -23.18 -3.60 35.30
CA SER A 50 -24.42 -4.22 34.81
C SER A 50 -25.55 -3.19 34.81
N ALA A 51 -26.60 -3.46 34.03
CA ALA A 51 -27.81 -2.64 34.04
C ALA A 51 -28.43 -2.62 35.46
N PRO A 52 -29.11 -1.53 35.89
CA PRO A 52 -29.66 -1.41 37.24
C PRO A 52 -30.82 -2.37 37.54
N SER A 53 -31.51 -2.83 36.50
CA SER A 53 -32.61 -3.81 36.57
C SER A 53 -32.45 -4.84 35.44
N PRO A 54 -31.41 -5.69 35.46
CA PRO A 54 -31.01 -6.48 34.30
C PRO A 54 -32.06 -7.57 34.00
N THR A 55 -32.52 -7.62 32.76
CA THR A 55 -33.51 -8.58 32.25
C THR A 55 -32.93 -9.42 31.11
N SER A 56 -33.47 -10.63 30.91
CA SER A 56 -32.93 -11.57 29.93
C SER A 56 -33.27 -11.12 28.51
N GLY A 57 -32.24 -10.77 27.74
CA GLY A 57 -32.34 -10.22 26.39
C GLY A 57 -31.95 -8.75 26.25
N ASP A 58 -31.68 -8.02 27.35
CA ASP A 58 -31.30 -6.59 27.30
C ASP A 58 -30.00 -6.35 26.50
N ARG A 59 -29.06 -7.32 26.51
CA ARG A 59 -27.72 -7.28 25.91
C ARG A 59 -26.89 -6.07 26.35
N PHE A 60 -26.83 -5.79 27.65
CA PHE A 60 -25.99 -4.72 28.21
C PHE A 60 -24.51 -4.93 27.85
N GLY A 61 -23.91 -3.95 27.18
CA GLY A 61 -22.61 -4.08 26.51
C GLY A 61 -22.69 -4.29 25.00
N ALA A 62 -23.85 -4.08 24.36
CA ALA A 62 -24.02 -4.15 22.92
C ALA A 62 -23.09 -3.19 22.15
N ALA A 63 -22.83 -2.01 22.72
CA ALA A 63 -21.78 -1.07 22.31
C ALA A 63 -21.19 -0.32 23.52
N LEU A 64 -19.98 0.22 23.36
CA LEU A 64 -19.16 0.81 24.41
C LEU A 64 -18.41 2.05 23.91
N ALA A 65 -18.41 3.15 24.68
CA ALA A 65 -17.44 4.23 24.47
C ALA A 65 -16.99 4.88 25.80
N LEU A 66 -15.78 5.46 25.78
CA LEU A 66 -15.10 6.08 26.93
C LEU A 66 -14.70 7.53 26.63
N THR A 67 -14.77 8.39 27.65
CA THR A 67 -14.10 9.70 27.61
C THR A 67 -12.58 9.57 27.65
N ASP A 68 -11.87 10.60 27.17
CA ASP A 68 -10.40 10.63 27.09
C ASP A 68 -9.71 10.32 28.42
N ASP A 69 -10.29 10.81 29.52
CA ASP A 69 -9.80 10.64 30.89
C ASP A 69 -10.14 9.28 31.52
N GLY A 70 -10.87 8.43 30.77
CA GLY A 70 -11.35 7.12 31.20
C GLY A 70 -12.32 7.15 32.38
N ASN A 71 -12.93 8.31 32.70
CA ASN A 71 -13.78 8.47 33.89
C ASN A 71 -15.29 8.58 33.60
N THR A 72 -15.72 8.70 32.35
CA THR A 72 -17.13 8.51 31.96
C THR A 72 -17.21 7.46 30.86
N ALA A 73 -18.17 6.55 30.98
CA ALA A 73 -18.47 5.51 30.01
C ALA A 73 -19.93 5.64 29.56
N ILE A 74 -20.20 5.41 28.28
CA ILE A 74 -21.53 5.08 27.76
C ILE A 74 -21.56 3.61 27.38
N ILE A 75 -22.63 2.92 27.78
CA ILE A 75 -22.82 1.49 27.53
C ILE A 75 -24.23 1.29 26.94
N GLY A 76 -24.31 0.68 25.77
CA GLY A 76 -25.57 0.34 25.11
C GLY A 76 -26.16 -0.99 25.59
N ALA A 77 -27.49 -1.06 25.66
CA ALA A 77 -28.26 -2.29 25.82
C ALA A 77 -29.39 -2.26 24.77
N GLU A 78 -29.17 -2.96 23.64
CA GLU A 78 -29.96 -2.89 22.39
C GLU A 78 -31.48 -2.96 22.58
N ASN A 79 -31.94 -3.75 23.55
CA ASN A 79 -33.37 -4.02 23.79
C ASN A 79 -33.97 -3.22 24.96
N ASP A 80 -33.23 -2.27 25.54
CA ASP A 80 -33.64 -1.49 26.72
C ASP A 80 -33.25 0.00 26.66
N SER A 81 -31.99 0.35 26.87
CA SER A 81 -31.54 1.74 27.06
C SER A 81 -30.01 1.88 26.99
N ALA A 82 -29.53 3.13 26.91
CA ALA A 82 -28.10 3.45 27.00
C ALA A 82 -27.79 4.03 28.40
N TYR A 83 -26.65 3.66 28.96
CA TYR A 83 -26.32 3.89 30.36
C TYR A 83 -25.02 4.67 30.50
N ILE A 84 -25.05 5.78 31.25
CA ILE A 84 -23.87 6.57 31.59
C ILE A 84 -23.35 6.15 32.96
N PHE A 85 -22.11 5.67 33.01
CA PHE A 85 -21.38 5.39 34.25
C PHE A 85 -20.25 6.39 34.43
N THR A 86 -19.96 6.76 35.68
CA THR A 86 -18.84 7.66 36.03
C THR A 86 -17.95 7.05 37.10
N ARG A 87 -16.63 7.19 36.93
CA ARG A 87 -15.59 6.77 37.88
C ARG A 87 -15.23 7.90 38.85
N VAL A 88 -15.36 7.66 40.15
CA VAL A 88 -14.90 8.56 41.21
C VAL A 88 -14.14 7.74 42.25
N ASN A 89 -12.91 8.14 42.57
CA ASN A 89 -12.03 7.40 43.51
C ASN A 89 -11.89 5.90 43.18
N ASN A 90 -11.72 5.57 41.89
CA ASN A 90 -11.66 4.21 41.34
C ASN A 90 -12.92 3.33 41.49
N VAL A 91 -14.05 3.92 41.92
CA VAL A 91 -15.36 3.24 41.92
C VAL A 91 -16.21 3.80 40.80
N TRP A 92 -16.81 2.92 40.00
CA TRP A 92 -17.81 3.28 39.00
C TRP A 92 -19.21 3.21 39.59
N SER A 93 -20.02 4.22 39.28
CA SER A 93 -21.44 4.25 39.60
C SER A 93 -22.24 4.75 38.41
N LEU A 94 -23.47 4.24 38.26
CA LEU A 94 -24.44 4.81 37.33
C LEU A 94 -24.63 6.31 37.63
N GLN A 95 -24.50 7.13 36.60
CA GLN A 95 -24.81 8.56 36.62
C GLN A 95 -26.20 8.83 36.05
N ALA A 96 -26.54 8.22 34.91
CA ALA A 96 -27.80 8.43 34.21
C ALA A 96 -28.18 7.23 33.31
N THR A 97 -29.47 7.10 33.02
CA THR A 97 -30.01 6.25 31.95
C THR A 97 -30.59 7.16 30.88
N LEU A 98 -30.26 6.88 29.62
CA LEU A 98 -30.74 7.55 28.42
C LEU A 98 -31.71 6.58 27.71
N SER A 99 -32.82 7.10 27.20
CA SER A 99 -33.88 6.28 26.57
C SER A 99 -34.46 7.00 25.35
N ALA A 100 -35.08 6.23 24.45
CA ALA A 100 -35.73 6.75 23.26
C ALA A 100 -36.89 7.74 23.55
N PRO A 101 -37.15 8.72 22.67
CA PRO A 101 -38.19 9.72 22.90
C PRO A 101 -39.60 9.13 22.70
N PRO A 102 -40.57 9.42 23.58
CA PRO A 102 -41.94 8.96 23.42
C PRO A 102 -42.62 9.65 22.24
N GLY A 103 -43.29 8.87 21.38
CA GLY A 103 -44.11 9.37 20.27
C GLY A 103 -43.60 9.03 18.86
N ILE A 104 -42.37 8.53 18.73
CA ILE A 104 -41.87 7.95 17.47
C ILE A 104 -42.34 6.49 17.36
N VAL A 105 -42.86 6.11 16.19
CA VAL A 105 -43.25 4.71 15.92
C VAL A 105 -42.00 3.83 15.97
N ASN A 106 -42.00 2.82 16.83
CA ASN A 106 -40.84 1.97 17.13
C ASN A 106 -39.56 2.73 17.54
N GLY A 107 -39.64 3.98 18.03
CA GLY A 107 -38.45 4.81 18.27
C GLY A 107 -37.38 4.27 19.23
N GLY A 108 -37.70 3.23 20.00
CA GLY A 108 -36.76 2.52 20.87
C GLY A 108 -36.23 1.19 20.32
N ALA A 109 -36.60 0.76 19.11
CA ALA A 109 -36.18 -0.52 18.56
C ALA A 109 -34.69 -0.49 18.14
N GLY A 110 -33.86 -1.30 18.81
CA GLY A 110 -32.41 -1.25 18.68
C GLY A 110 -31.76 -0.03 19.34
N PHE A 111 -32.48 0.68 20.23
CA PHE A 111 -31.94 1.87 20.89
C PHE A 111 -30.78 1.48 21.82
N GLY A 112 -29.58 1.95 21.51
CA GLY A 112 -28.36 1.53 22.20
C GLY A 112 -27.68 0.31 21.57
N LEU A 113 -28.03 -0.08 20.33
CA LEU A 113 -27.19 -0.98 19.53
C LEU A 113 -25.81 -0.34 19.29
N ALA A 114 -25.78 0.95 18.95
CA ALA A 114 -24.57 1.74 18.80
C ALA A 114 -24.62 2.97 19.72
N VAL A 115 -23.49 3.30 20.35
CA VAL A 115 -23.32 4.47 21.24
C VAL A 115 -21.93 5.07 21.07
N ASP A 116 -21.82 6.38 21.24
CA ASP A 116 -20.54 7.05 21.40
C ASP A 116 -20.61 8.27 22.35
N ILE A 117 -19.48 8.69 22.92
CA ILE A 117 -19.36 9.82 23.84
C ILE A 117 -18.12 10.68 23.53
N SER A 118 -18.37 11.98 23.32
CA SER A 118 -17.31 12.99 23.10
C SER A 118 -16.21 12.95 24.17
N ALA A 119 -14.98 13.32 23.79
CA ALA A 119 -13.79 13.30 24.63
C ALA A 119 -13.97 13.87 26.06
N ALA A 120 -14.68 14.99 26.17
CA ALA A 120 -14.94 15.70 27.43
C ALA A 120 -16.21 15.23 28.18
N GLY A 121 -16.90 14.20 27.68
CA GLY A 121 -18.14 13.67 28.26
C GLY A 121 -19.30 14.66 28.24
N GLY A 122 -19.33 15.58 27.26
CA GLY A 122 -20.32 16.65 27.14
C GLY A 122 -21.47 16.36 26.16
N PHE A 123 -21.20 15.54 25.15
CA PHE A 123 -22.15 15.04 24.15
C PHE A 123 -22.05 13.52 24.03
N ALA A 124 -23.16 12.87 23.71
CA ALA A 124 -23.23 11.46 23.38
C ALA A 124 -24.20 11.22 22.22
N LEU A 125 -23.95 10.17 21.43
CA LEU A 125 -24.86 9.63 20.42
C LEU A 125 -25.43 8.29 20.88
N VAL A 126 -26.68 8.03 20.53
CA VAL A 126 -27.31 6.71 20.66
C VAL A 126 -28.07 6.38 19.38
N GLY A 127 -27.67 5.30 18.70
CA GLY A 127 -28.35 4.77 17.53
C GLY A 127 -29.58 3.93 17.88
N ALA A 128 -30.54 3.89 16.96
CA ALA A 128 -31.79 3.12 17.03
C ALA A 128 -32.25 2.70 15.61
N PRO A 129 -31.53 1.78 14.93
CA PRO A 129 -31.77 1.44 13.53
C PRO A 129 -33.13 0.79 13.25
N GLY A 130 -33.78 0.21 14.26
CA GLY A 130 -35.15 -0.34 14.15
C GLY A 130 -36.26 0.71 14.21
N ALA A 131 -35.93 1.99 14.42
CA ALA A 131 -36.90 3.08 14.51
C ALA A 131 -37.62 3.35 13.18
N GLY A 132 -38.89 3.77 13.27
CA GLY A 132 -39.75 4.03 12.12
C GLY A 132 -40.63 2.85 11.72
N GLN A 133 -41.47 3.08 10.71
CA GLN A 133 -42.18 2.04 9.95
C GLN A 133 -42.31 2.48 8.47
N PRO A 134 -41.57 1.90 7.51
CA PRO A 134 -40.50 0.89 7.67
C PRO A 134 -39.32 1.36 8.54
N ALA A 135 -38.39 0.45 8.85
CA ALA A 135 -37.22 0.71 9.71
C ALA A 135 -36.17 1.60 9.01
N THR A 136 -36.45 2.90 8.94
CA THR A 136 -35.51 3.92 8.47
C THR A 136 -34.32 4.08 9.41
N GLY A 137 -34.53 3.82 10.70
CA GLY A 137 -33.57 4.09 11.76
C GLY A 137 -33.62 5.53 12.26
N ALA A 138 -32.83 5.80 13.30
CA ALA A 138 -32.66 7.11 13.93
C ALA A 138 -31.36 7.15 14.76
N VAL A 139 -30.80 8.34 14.98
CA VAL A 139 -29.75 8.61 15.96
C VAL A 139 -30.17 9.78 16.84
N TYR A 140 -30.02 9.62 18.15
CA TYR A 140 -30.39 10.62 19.15
C TYR A 140 -29.14 11.23 19.80
N VAL A 141 -29.04 12.55 19.75
CA VAL A 141 -27.99 13.31 20.45
C VAL A 141 -28.42 13.58 21.89
N PHE A 142 -27.54 13.39 22.86
CA PHE A 142 -27.72 13.81 24.26
C PHE A 142 -26.63 14.81 24.67
N THR A 143 -26.98 15.86 25.40
CA THR A 143 -26.07 16.92 25.85
C THR A 143 -26.06 17.01 27.38
N ARG A 144 -24.88 17.09 28.00
CA ARG A 144 -24.72 17.02 29.46
C ARG A 144 -24.80 18.40 30.13
N SER A 145 -25.92 18.65 30.80
CA SER A 145 -26.12 19.80 31.68
C SER A 145 -25.62 19.50 33.11
N GLY A 146 -24.30 19.33 33.22
CA GLY A 146 -23.60 19.01 34.47
C GLY A 146 -23.85 17.57 34.94
N GLN A 147 -24.97 17.34 35.62
CA GLN A 147 -25.36 16.00 36.10
C GLN A 147 -26.60 15.43 35.39
N THR A 148 -27.39 16.25 34.70
CA THR A 148 -28.46 15.78 33.82
C THR A 148 -27.95 15.63 32.39
N TRP A 149 -28.64 14.81 31.62
CA TRP A 149 -28.45 14.67 30.17
C TRP A 149 -29.74 15.09 29.49
N ASP A 150 -29.68 16.21 28.77
CA ASP A 150 -30.81 16.76 28.03
C ASP A 150 -30.82 16.16 26.62
N GLN A 151 -31.95 15.58 26.21
CA GLN A 151 -32.10 15.00 24.88
C GLN A 151 -32.23 16.09 23.82
N GLY A 152 -31.44 15.98 22.77
CA GLY A 152 -31.38 16.90 21.63
C GLY A 152 -32.15 16.41 20.41
N LEU A 153 -31.77 16.94 19.25
CA LEU A 153 -32.33 16.60 17.95
C LEU A 153 -32.02 15.14 17.58
N SER A 154 -32.91 14.53 16.80
CA SER A 154 -32.58 13.32 16.03
C SER A 154 -31.72 13.73 14.83
N LEU A 155 -30.88 12.84 14.29
CA LEU A 155 -30.06 13.11 13.09
C LEU A 155 -30.55 12.39 11.81
N PRO A 156 -31.82 12.52 11.36
CA PRO A 156 -32.20 12.01 10.05
C PRO A 156 -31.71 12.96 8.93
N PRO A 157 -31.20 12.42 7.82
CA PRO A 157 -31.27 13.09 6.52
C PRO A 157 -32.74 13.29 6.10
N ASP A 158 -33.04 14.34 5.33
CA ASP A 158 -34.41 14.67 4.88
C ASP A 158 -34.93 13.72 3.77
N ASP A 159 -34.09 12.81 3.26
CA ASP A 159 -34.29 12.03 2.02
C ASP A 159 -34.31 10.49 2.19
N LEU A 160 -34.03 9.95 3.38
CA LEU A 160 -34.08 8.50 3.62
C LEU A 160 -35.49 7.92 3.41
N THR A 161 -35.58 6.83 2.63
CA THR A 161 -36.82 6.08 2.42
C THR A 161 -36.60 4.57 2.50
N GLY A 162 -37.65 3.82 2.86
CA GLY A 162 -37.58 2.36 2.95
C GLY A 162 -36.98 1.85 4.27
N VAL A 163 -36.34 0.68 4.22
CA VAL A 163 -35.49 0.20 5.32
C VAL A 163 -34.08 0.72 5.05
N ALA A 164 -33.48 1.38 6.04
CA ALA A 164 -32.13 1.95 5.90
C ALA A 164 -31.22 1.65 7.09
N ALA A 165 -31.78 1.33 8.26
CA ALA A 165 -31.01 1.06 9.49
C ALA A 165 -30.08 2.22 9.90
N LEU A 166 -30.51 3.47 9.71
CA LEU A 166 -29.74 4.64 10.16
C LEU A 166 -29.46 4.56 11.67
N GLY A 167 -28.18 4.65 12.04
CA GLY A 167 -27.73 4.52 13.42
C GLY A 167 -27.38 3.09 13.84
N GLU A 168 -27.21 2.17 12.89
CA GLU A 168 -26.57 0.87 13.17
C GLU A 168 -25.09 1.04 13.58
N SER A 169 -24.44 2.13 13.13
CA SER A 169 -23.13 2.58 13.60
C SER A 169 -23.12 4.11 13.78
N VAL A 170 -22.38 4.62 14.79
CA VAL A 170 -22.25 6.06 15.12
C VAL A 170 -20.87 6.39 15.70
N THR A 171 -20.35 7.59 15.44
CA THR A 171 -19.11 8.12 16.06
C THR A 171 -19.11 9.66 16.12
N LEU A 172 -18.44 10.24 17.12
CA LEU A 172 -18.15 11.67 17.27
C LEU A 172 -16.64 11.92 17.21
N ASN A 173 -16.23 12.99 16.54
CA ASN A 173 -14.86 13.48 16.75
C ASN A 173 -14.69 14.02 18.19
N SER A 174 -13.45 14.19 18.64
CA SER A 174 -13.11 14.57 20.03
C SER A 174 -13.89 15.78 20.55
N ALA A 175 -14.00 16.83 19.73
CA ALA A 175 -14.71 18.07 20.08
C ALA A 175 -16.25 18.00 19.93
N ALA A 176 -16.78 16.88 19.42
CA ALA A 176 -18.14 16.70 18.92
C ALA A 176 -18.58 17.82 17.95
N THR A 177 -17.66 18.28 17.09
CA THR A 177 -17.95 19.16 15.96
C THR A 177 -18.34 18.40 14.69
N THR A 178 -17.92 17.14 14.58
CA THR A 178 -18.24 16.23 13.48
C THR A 178 -18.84 14.95 14.06
N ALA A 179 -19.84 14.40 13.37
CA ALA A 179 -20.41 13.09 13.64
C ALA A 179 -20.54 12.31 12.33
N LEU A 180 -20.32 11.00 12.37
CA LEU A 180 -20.68 10.08 11.28
C LEU A 180 -21.75 9.09 11.77
N VAL A 181 -22.65 8.72 10.88
CA VAL A 181 -23.72 7.76 11.13
C VAL A 181 -23.85 6.81 9.93
N GLY A 182 -23.79 5.51 10.16
CA GLY A 182 -24.04 4.51 9.11
C GLY A 182 -25.52 4.19 8.92
N ALA A 183 -25.88 3.79 7.69
CA ALA A 183 -27.19 3.22 7.33
C ALA A 183 -27.00 2.08 6.30
N PRO A 184 -26.43 0.92 6.72
CA PRO A 184 -25.94 -0.11 5.79
C PRO A 184 -27.03 -0.79 4.97
N GLN A 185 -28.30 -0.71 5.38
CA GLN A 185 -29.41 -1.33 4.66
C GLN A 185 -30.03 -0.41 3.60
N THR A 186 -29.57 0.84 3.50
CA THR A 186 -30.08 1.80 2.50
C THR A 186 -29.74 1.38 1.07
N ASP A 187 -30.52 1.88 0.11
CA ASP A 187 -30.34 1.64 -1.33
C ASP A 187 -30.18 0.14 -1.68
N PHE A 188 -31.06 -0.69 -1.13
CA PHE A 188 -31.07 -2.16 -1.27
C PHE A 188 -29.82 -2.86 -0.72
N GLY A 189 -29.25 -2.33 0.36
CA GLY A 189 -28.10 -2.92 1.06
C GLY A 189 -26.75 -2.50 0.49
N THR A 190 -26.69 -1.63 -0.52
CA THR A 190 -25.44 -0.94 -0.88
C THR A 190 -24.85 -0.26 0.35
N GLY A 191 -25.69 0.43 1.11
CA GLY A 191 -25.29 1.16 2.31
C GLY A 191 -24.75 2.57 2.00
N ALA A 192 -24.82 3.43 3.00
CA ALA A 192 -24.25 4.78 2.97
C ALA A 192 -23.88 5.23 4.39
N ALA A 193 -22.99 6.20 4.49
CA ALA A 193 -22.70 6.92 5.74
C ALA A 193 -23.04 8.41 5.61
N PHE A 194 -23.41 9.05 6.72
CA PHE A 194 -23.92 10.41 6.74
C PHE A 194 -23.09 11.27 7.68
N ALA A 195 -22.44 12.30 7.14
CA ALA A 195 -21.64 13.25 7.88
C ALA A 195 -22.50 14.43 8.38
N PHE A 196 -22.35 14.78 9.66
CA PHE A 196 -23.02 15.92 10.29
C PHE A 196 -22.00 16.83 10.98
N VAL A 197 -22.29 18.13 10.97
CA VAL A 197 -21.48 19.17 11.64
C VAL A 197 -22.27 19.90 12.72
N ARG A 198 -21.62 20.22 13.85
CA ARG A 198 -22.24 20.94 14.97
C ARG A 198 -22.01 22.45 14.84
N GLU A 199 -23.08 23.17 14.49
CA GLU A 199 -23.13 24.62 14.41
C GLU A 199 -23.79 25.23 15.67
N PHE A 200 -23.84 26.56 15.75
CA PHE A 200 -24.45 27.26 16.90
C PHE A 200 -25.95 26.97 17.07
N ALA A 201 -26.64 26.58 15.99
CA ALA A 201 -28.07 26.25 16.00
C ALA A 201 -28.37 24.78 16.35
N GLY A 202 -27.36 23.92 16.43
CA GLY A 202 -27.51 22.46 16.56
C GLY A 202 -26.66 21.70 15.54
N TRP A 203 -27.02 20.46 15.27
CA TRP A 203 -26.38 19.66 14.23
C TRP A 203 -27.03 19.91 12.86
N ARG A 204 -26.19 20.00 11.81
CA ARG A 204 -26.60 20.13 10.40
C ARG A 204 -26.01 18.97 9.60
N PHE A 205 -26.80 18.41 8.70
CA PHE A 205 -26.33 17.45 7.69
C PHE A 205 -25.32 18.11 6.73
N GLN A 206 -24.22 17.41 6.45
CA GLN A 206 -23.12 17.89 5.62
C GLN A 206 -23.08 17.15 4.28
N ASN A 207 -22.86 15.84 4.29
CA ASN A 207 -22.70 15.01 3.09
C ASN A 207 -23.23 13.59 3.34
N ARG A 208 -23.80 12.97 2.30
CA ARG A 208 -23.90 11.52 2.17
C ARG A 208 -22.57 11.02 1.59
N LEU A 209 -22.07 9.92 2.12
CA LEU A 209 -20.84 9.26 1.73
C LEU A 209 -21.23 7.89 1.18
N ASP A 210 -20.81 7.61 -0.04
CA ASP A 210 -21.19 6.46 -0.84
C ASP A 210 -19.93 5.77 -1.36
N PRO A 211 -19.87 4.43 -1.44
CA PRO A 211 -18.73 3.73 -1.99
C PRO A 211 -18.61 3.96 -3.50
N ASP A 212 -17.39 4.22 -3.97
CA ASP A 212 -17.04 4.23 -5.41
C ASP A 212 -15.93 3.17 -5.66
N PRO A 213 -16.18 2.09 -6.44
CA PRO A 213 -17.42 1.77 -7.14
C PRO A 213 -18.59 1.41 -6.20
N GLU A 214 -19.83 1.60 -6.67
CA GLU A 214 -21.04 1.23 -5.94
C GLU A 214 -21.21 -0.30 -5.89
N ILE A 215 -21.30 -0.89 -4.69
CA ILE A 215 -21.41 -2.35 -4.47
C ILE A 215 -22.76 -2.72 -3.85
N LEU A 216 -23.64 -3.31 -4.66
CA LEU A 216 -24.98 -3.75 -4.24
C LEU A 216 -24.92 -4.88 -3.19
N ASN A 217 -25.55 -4.67 -2.03
CA ASN A 217 -25.45 -5.49 -0.80
C ASN A 217 -24.09 -5.38 -0.07
N GLY A 218 -23.26 -4.36 -0.30
CA GLY A 218 -21.97 -4.20 0.39
C GLY A 218 -22.06 -3.92 1.91
N GLU A 219 -23.23 -3.49 2.41
CA GLU A 219 -23.46 -3.01 3.78
C GLU A 219 -22.55 -1.84 4.19
N PHE A 220 -22.23 -0.93 3.25
CA PHE A 220 -21.38 0.23 3.53
C PHE A 220 -21.98 1.11 4.65
N GLY A 221 -21.16 1.43 5.66
CA GLY A 221 -21.62 2.06 6.90
C GLY A 221 -22.00 1.06 7.99
N GLY A 222 -21.77 -0.25 7.81
CA GLY A 222 -21.96 -1.25 8.86
C GLY A 222 -21.12 -0.99 10.11
N ALA A 223 -19.96 -0.34 9.94
CA ALA A 223 -19.19 0.29 10.99
C ALA A 223 -18.66 1.65 10.51
N VAL A 224 -18.44 2.60 11.43
CA VAL A 224 -17.81 3.91 11.17
C VAL A 224 -16.89 4.31 12.31
N ASP A 225 -15.79 4.98 12.01
CA ASP A 225 -14.96 5.69 12.99
C ASP A 225 -14.38 7.00 12.40
N VAL A 226 -13.96 7.94 13.27
CA VAL A 226 -13.50 9.27 12.85
C VAL A 226 -12.35 9.81 13.71
N SER A 227 -11.37 10.41 13.03
CA SER A 227 -10.21 11.11 13.60
C SER A 227 -10.57 12.24 14.58
N THR A 228 -9.60 12.66 15.41
CA THR A 228 -9.78 13.64 16.50
C THR A 228 -10.32 14.99 16.01
N ASP A 229 -9.82 15.46 14.86
CA ASP A 229 -10.22 16.72 14.25
C ASP A 229 -11.53 16.60 13.44
N GLY A 230 -11.88 15.39 13.01
CA GLY A 230 -13.07 15.09 12.21
C GLY A 230 -12.86 15.23 10.71
N ASN A 231 -11.62 15.07 10.21
CA ASN A 231 -11.27 15.22 8.79
C ASN A 231 -10.92 13.91 8.07
N VAL A 232 -10.51 12.86 8.78
CA VAL A 232 -10.36 11.49 8.25
C VAL A 232 -11.45 10.60 8.86
N ALA A 233 -12.14 9.85 7.99
CA ALA A 233 -13.19 8.90 8.32
C ALA A 233 -12.82 7.50 7.81
N LEU A 234 -13.16 6.47 8.59
CA LEU A 234 -12.98 5.06 8.27
C LEU A 234 -14.35 4.38 8.29
N ILE A 235 -14.77 3.75 7.18
CA ILE A 235 -16.14 3.24 6.99
C ILE A 235 -16.11 1.80 6.48
N GLY A 236 -16.86 0.91 7.11
CA GLY A 236 -16.85 -0.53 6.82
C GLY A 236 -17.97 -0.95 5.86
N ALA A 237 -17.64 -1.87 4.94
CA ALA A 237 -18.56 -2.54 4.03
C ALA A 237 -18.38 -4.08 4.18
N PRO A 238 -18.94 -4.68 5.25
CA PRO A 238 -18.70 -6.08 5.62
C PRO A 238 -19.38 -7.12 4.73
N GLN A 239 -20.01 -6.73 3.61
CA GLN A 239 -20.50 -7.65 2.59
C GLN A 239 -20.00 -7.33 1.17
N ASP A 240 -18.98 -6.46 1.06
CA ASP A 240 -18.29 -6.19 -0.20
C ASP A 240 -17.59 -7.45 -0.78
N GLY A 241 -17.28 -7.40 -2.07
CA GLY A 241 -16.60 -8.44 -2.84
C GLY A 241 -17.54 -9.54 -3.34
N LEU A 242 -17.18 -10.15 -4.47
CA LEU A 242 -17.96 -11.21 -5.14
C LEU A 242 -18.20 -12.47 -4.28
N THR A 243 -17.55 -12.57 -3.13
CA THR A 243 -17.65 -13.69 -2.19
C THR A 243 -17.93 -13.27 -0.75
N VAL A 244 -18.34 -12.01 -0.50
CA VAL A 244 -18.54 -11.46 0.85
C VAL A 244 -17.22 -11.43 1.65
N SER A 245 -16.11 -11.03 1.00
CA SER A 245 -14.81 -10.85 1.66
C SER A 245 -14.83 -9.62 2.57
N GLY A 246 -15.51 -8.55 2.14
CA GLY A 246 -15.65 -7.28 2.86
C GLY A 246 -14.51 -6.29 2.59
N ALA A 247 -14.80 -5.00 2.81
CA ALA A 247 -13.87 -3.90 2.60
C ALA A 247 -13.99 -2.84 3.72
N ALA A 248 -12.99 -1.97 3.84
CA ALA A 248 -13.10 -0.74 4.60
C ALA A 248 -12.56 0.44 3.77
N TYR A 249 -13.20 1.59 3.88
CA TYR A 249 -12.98 2.74 3.03
C TYR A 249 -12.46 3.92 3.85
N ILE A 250 -11.49 4.66 3.32
CA ILE A 250 -11.06 5.94 3.88
C ILE A 250 -11.72 7.06 3.10
N PHE A 251 -12.29 8.02 3.82
CA PHE A 251 -12.72 9.31 3.28
C PHE A 251 -11.94 10.42 3.96
N LYS A 252 -11.43 11.38 3.18
CA LYS A 252 -10.79 12.60 3.67
C LYS A 252 -11.68 13.82 3.38
N ARG A 253 -11.67 14.77 4.30
CA ARG A 253 -12.44 16.02 4.24
C ARG A 253 -11.57 17.19 3.78
N SER A 254 -12.09 17.98 2.84
CA SER A 254 -11.51 19.26 2.43
C SER A 254 -12.58 20.35 2.48
N GLY A 255 -12.50 21.24 3.46
CA GLY A 255 -13.54 22.27 3.68
C GLY A 255 -14.86 21.66 4.13
N ASP A 256 -15.90 21.75 3.29
CA ASP A 256 -17.21 21.12 3.50
C ASP A 256 -17.45 19.90 2.57
N ASP A 257 -16.47 19.52 1.76
CA ASP A 257 -16.52 18.35 0.89
C ASP A 257 -15.80 17.15 1.54
N TRP A 258 -16.33 15.95 1.34
CA TRP A 258 -15.69 14.68 1.67
C TRP A 258 -15.46 13.89 0.38
N THR A 259 -14.28 13.30 0.23
CA THR A 259 -13.90 12.47 -0.92
C THR A 259 -13.35 11.15 -0.45
N GLN A 260 -13.71 10.06 -1.13
CA GLN A 260 -13.04 8.77 -0.94
C GLN A 260 -11.56 8.90 -1.32
N ASP A 261 -10.70 8.34 -0.47
CA ASP A 261 -9.24 8.50 -0.53
C ASP A 261 -8.56 7.16 -0.83
N ASP A 262 -8.98 6.07 -0.17
CA ASP A 262 -8.44 4.72 -0.38
C ASP A 262 -9.47 3.63 -0.03
N ILE A 263 -9.24 2.41 -0.52
CA ILE A 263 -10.01 1.21 -0.19
C ILE A 263 -9.08 0.17 0.44
N LEU A 264 -9.20 0.02 1.75
CA LEU A 264 -8.52 -0.99 2.54
C LEU A 264 -9.18 -2.34 2.27
N GLY A 265 -8.37 -3.31 1.81
CA GLY A 265 -8.79 -4.70 1.60
C GLY A 265 -7.94 -5.66 2.44
N ALA A 266 -8.48 -6.85 2.70
CA ALA A 266 -7.82 -7.88 3.49
C ALA A 266 -6.45 -8.31 2.91
N PHE A 267 -5.54 -8.79 3.78
CA PHE A 267 -4.29 -9.41 3.34
C PHE A 267 -4.51 -10.77 2.66
N ASN A 268 -5.51 -11.53 3.12
CA ASN A 268 -5.87 -12.86 2.65
C ASN A 268 -7.41 -13.02 2.67
N PRO A 269 -8.16 -12.36 1.77
CA PRO A 269 -9.62 -12.43 1.75
C PRO A 269 -10.12 -13.85 1.45
N ALA A 270 -10.97 -14.38 2.32
CA ALA A 270 -11.73 -15.61 2.10
C ALA A 270 -13.26 -15.35 2.00
N PRO A 271 -14.03 -16.24 1.34
CA PRO A 271 -15.47 -16.09 1.22
C PRO A 271 -16.20 -16.01 2.57
N GLY A 272 -16.83 -14.88 2.84
CA GLY A 272 -17.56 -14.63 4.09
C GLY A 272 -16.72 -14.11 5.26
N ASP A 273 -15.50 -13.61 5.03
CA ASP A 273 -14.65 -13.03 6.09
C ASP A 273 -15.25 -11.80 6.79
N ARG A 274 -16.13 -11.07 6.09
CA ARG A 274 -16.77 -9.83 6.55
C ARG A 274 -15.79 -8.79 7.07
N PHE A 275 -14.68 -8.64 6.36
CA PHE A 275 -13.68 -7.62 6.61
C PHE A 275 -14.32 -6.22 6.62
N GLY A 276 -13.98 -5.38 7.61
CA GLY A 276 -14.66 -4.10 7.82
C GLY A 276 -15.89 -4.16 8.73
N GLY A 277 -16.26 -5.34 9.24
CA GLY A 277 -17.33 -5.49 10.25
C GLY A 277 -17.01 -4.89 11.63
N SER A 278 -15.74 -4.55 11.87
CA SER A 278 -15.28 -3.81 13.05
C SER A 278 -14.06 -2.95 12.67
N LEU A 279 -13.95 -1.78 13.30
CA LEU A 279 -13.01 -0.72 12.92
C LEU A 279 -12.47 -0.01 14.17
N ALA A 280 -11.27 0.55 14.08
CA ALA A 280 -10.81 1.63 14.94
C ALA A 280 -9.74 2.49 14.24
N LEU A 281 -9.86 3.82 14.34
CA LEU A 281 -8.99 4.82 13.72
C LEU A 281 -8.20 5.59 14.79
N SER A 282 -6.92 5.87 14.53
CA SER A 282 -6.09 6.67 15.45
C SER A 282 -6.51 8.14 15.45
N GLY A 283 -6.13 8.85 16.51
CA GLY A 283 -6.54 10.24 16.71
C GLY A 283 -6.01 11.22 15.67
N ASP A 284 -4.82 10.96 15.14
CA ASP A 284 -4.21 11.71 14.03
C ASP A 284 -4.77 11.30 12.66
N GLY A 285 -5.61 10.26 12.59
CA GLY A 285 -6.15 9.72 11.35
C GLY A 285 -5.15 8.88 10.55
N LEU A 286 -3.99 8.52 11.10
CA LEU A 286 -2.87 7.88 10.36
C LEU A 286 -2.74 6.36 10.55
N ARG A 287 -3.51 5.72 11.46
CA ARG A 287 -3.52 4.27 11.67
C ARG A 287 -4.94 3.74 11.77
N ALA A 288 -5.26 2.73 10.97
CA ALA A 288 -6.55 2.06 10.94
C ALA A 288 -6.39 0.59 11.31
N LEU A 289 -7.21 0.10 12.24
CA LEU A 289 -7.40 -1.32 12.51
C LEU A 289 -8.73 -1.75 11.92
N VAL A 290 -8.72 -2.84 11.15
CA VAL A 290 -9.90 -3.37 10.45
C VAL A 290 -10.03 -4.87 10.75
N GLY A 291 -11.16 -5.28 11.32
CA GLY A 291 -11.36 -6.64 11.80
C GLY A 291 -12.03 -7.58 10.80
N PHE A 292 -11.85 -8.87 11.07
CA PHE A 292 -12.46 -10.00 10.38
C PHE A 292 -13.27 -10.78 11.41
N ASP A 293 -14.59 -10.82 11.29
CA ASP A 293 -15.45 -11.43 12.30
C ASP A 293 -15.55 -12.96 12.19
N GLY A 294 -15.07 -13.53 11.08
CA GLY A 294 -14.91 -14.98 10.85
C GLY A 294 -16.20 -15.77 10.63
N THR A 295 -17.37 -15.12 10.52
CA THR A 295 -18.68 -15.80 10.45
C THR A 295 -19.02 -16.43 9.07
N GLY A 296 -18.04 -16.49 8.17
CA GLY A 296 -18.17 -16.99 6.80
C GLY A 296 -18.67 -18.43 6.65
N ALA A 297 -19.99 -18.56 6.52
CA ALA A 297 -20.74 -19.79 6.31
C ALA A 297 -20.70 -20.84 7.44
N ALA A 298 -21.74 -21.67 7.48
CA ALA A 298 -21.88 -22.75 8.46
C ALA A 298 -20.86 -23.87 8.19
N GLY A 299 -19.71 -23.77 8.86
CA GLY A 299 -18.54 -24.62 8.63
C GLY A 299 -17.21 -23.88 8.48
N SER A 300 -17.19 -22.55 8.67
CA SER A 300 -15.97 -21.73 8.75
C SER A 300 -14.88 -22.41 9.58
N THR A 301 -13.65 -22.44 9.03
CA THR A 301 -12.44 -22.92 9.73
C THR A 301 -11.55 -21.77 10.18
N LEU A 302 -12.10 -20.56 10.33
CA LEU A 302 -11.34 -19.32 10.54
C LEU A 302 -11.54 -18.77 11.95
N ASN A 303 -10.48 -18.14 12.47
CA ASN A 303 -10.34 -17.83 13.89
C ASN A 303 -10.63 -16.34 14.18
N GLY A 304 -10.84 -15.55 13.13
CA GLY A 304 -10.80 -14.09 13.15
C GLY A 304 -9.36 -13.54 13.15
N THR A 305 -9.16 -12.38 12.52
CA THR A 305 -7.90 -11.64 12.49
C THR A 305 -8.17 -10.12 12.54
N VAL A 306 -7.13 -9.29 12.68
CA VAL A 306 -7.24 -7.83 12.50
C VAL A 306 -6.09 -7.34 11.62
N ALA A 307 -6.40 -6.62 10.55
CA ALA A 307 -5.41 -5.94 9.73
C ALA A 307 -5.10 -4.54 10.29
N VAL A 308 -3.83 -4.14 10.22
CA VAL A 308 -3.33 -2.81 10.60
C VAL A 308 -2.84 -2.11 9.34
N PHE A 309 -3.35 -0.91 9.11
CA PHE A 309 -2.94 -0.01 8.04
C PHE A 309 -2.36 1.27 8.63
N GLU A 310 -1.37 1.83 7.94
CA GLU A 310 -0.74 3.11 8.27
C GLU A 310 -0.86 4.02 7.04
N GLU A 311 -1.19 5.30 7.23
CA GLU A 311 -1.01 6.32 6.18
C GLU A 311 0.48 6.69 6.11
N ILE A 312 1.13 6.34 5.01
CA ILE A 312 2.55 6.55 4.78
C ILE A 312 2.72 7.44 3.53
N ILE A 313 2.94 8.73 3.77
CA ILE A 313 3.17 9.75 2.73
C ILE A 313 1.97 9.86 1.75
N GLY A 314 0.75 9.95 2.31
CA GLY A 314 -0.48 10.14 1.52
C GLY A 314 -1.14 8.86 0.99
N GLU A 315 -0.60 7.67 1.32
CA GLU A 315 -1.14 6.38 0.87
C GLU A 315 -1.39 5.45 2.06
N TRP A 316 -2.50 4.70 2.06
CA TRP A 316 -2.73 3.70 3.09
C TRP A 316 -2.04 2.38 2.76
N ARG A 317 -1.26 1.87 3.70
CA ARG A 317 -0.47 0.65 3.51
C ARG A 317 -0.77 -0.34 4.62
N GLY A 318 -1.25 -1.52 4.26
CA GLY A 318 -1.37 -2.63 5.20
C GLY A 318 0.02 -3.06 5.67
N THR A 319 0.31 -2.90 6.96
CA THR A 319 1.64 -3.15 7.53
C THR A 319 1.73 -4.42 8.37
N GLN A 320 0.65 -4.82 9.05
CA GLN A 320 0.65 -5.96 9.99
C GLN A 320 -0.71 -6.67 10.02
N GLN A 321 -0.70 -7.99 10.23
CA GLN A 321 -1.90 -8.77 10.56
C GLN A 321 -1.77 -9.32 11.99
N LEU A 322 -2.70 -8.97 12.85
CA LEU A 322 -2.79 -9.41 14.24
C LEU A 322 -3.68 -10.66 14.35
N ASN A 323 -3.27 -11.58 15.20
CA ASN A 323 -3.92 -12.88 15.41
C ASN A 323 -3.94 -13.21 16.92
N ALA A 324 -4.93 -13.99 17.37
CA ALA A 324 -4.95 -14.53 18.73
C ALA A 324 -3.82 -15.56 18.94
N ILE A 325 -3.24 -15.60 20.14
CA ILE A 325 -2.12 -16.51 20.48
C ILE A 325 -2.57 -17.97 20.64
N SER A 326 -3.80 -18.19 21.10
CA SER A 326 -4.45 -19.50 21.23
C SER A 326 -5.54 -19.77 20.19
N GLY A 327 -5.79 -18.82 19.28
CA GLY A 327 -7.02 -18.76 18.49
C GLY A 327 -7.38 -20.04 17.74
N ALA A 328 -8.61 -20.48 17.92
CA ALA A 328 -9.24 -21.65 17.29
C ALA A 328 -10.36 -21.24 16.29
N PRO A 329 -10.80 -22.17 15.42
CA PRO A 329 -11.88 -21.90 14.47
C PRO A 329 -13.20 -21.55 15.17
N GLY A 330 -13.73 -20.35 14.87
CA GLY A 330 -14.94 -19.83 15.50
C GLY A 330 -14.73 -18.87 16.68
N ASP A 331 -13.48 -18.55 17.06
CA ASP A 331 -13.19 -17.62 18.17
C ASP A 331 -13.57 -16.16 17.88
N ARG A 332 -13.61 -15.79 16.59
CA ARG A 332 -13.97 -14.45 16.09
C ARG A 332 -13.06 -13.33 16.64
N PHE A 333 -11.76 -13.59 16.74
CA PHE A 333 -10.77 -12.58 17.12
C PHE A 333 -10.84 -11.38 16.15
N GLY A 334 -11.08 -10.18 16.68
CA GLY A 334 -11.36 -8.99 15.88
C GLY A 334 -12.81 -8.54 15.91
N ALA A 335 -13.75 -9.31 16.45
CA ALA A 335 -15.16 -8.89 16.54
C ALA A 335 -15.38 -7.60 17.35
N GLY A 336 -14.58 -7.40 18.40
CA GLY A 336 -14.44 -6.11 19.09
C GLY A 336 -13.03 -5.55 18.87
N ILE A 337 -12.94 -4.26 18.54
CA ILE A 337 -11.67 -3.52 18.43
C ILE A 337 -11.83 -2.19 19.15
N GLY A 338 -10.87 -1.85 20.02
CA GLY A 338 -10.68 -0.50 20.54
C GLY A 338 -9.22 -0.08 20.41
N LEU A 339 -8.96 1.16 20.02
CA LEU A 339 -7.62 1.74 19.84
C LEU A 339 -7.48 2.98 20.74
N SER A 340 -6.33 3.16 21.39
CA SER A 340 -6.02 4.42 22.09
C SER A 340 -5.82 5.53 21.08
N ARG A 341 -6.16 6.77 21.44
CA ARG A 341 -6.15 7.90 20.50
C ARG A 341 -4.74 8.25 20.00
N ASP A 342 -3.70 7.94 20.77
CA ASP A 342 -2.30 8.02 20.33
C ASP A 342 -1.84 6.87 19.40
N GLY A 343 -2.77 5.97 19.03
CA GLY A 343 -2.53 4.81 18.18
C GLY A 343 -1.65 3.71 18.79
N GLN A 344 -1.16 3.86 20.03
CA GLN A 344 -0.15 2.95 20.58
C GLN A 344 -0.70 1.65 21.17
N ILE A 345 -1.92 1.65 21.73
CA ILE A 345 -2.50 0.51 22.43
C ILE A 345 -3.79 0.07 21.72
N ALA A 346 -3.86 -1.18 21.32
CA ALA A 346 -5.11 -1.79 20.85
C ALA A 346 -5.60 -2.85 21.85
N LEU A 347 -6.92 -2.96 21.98
CA LEU A 347 -7.62 -3.98 22.75
C LEU A 347 -8.57 -4.69 21.78
N ILE A 348 -8.37 -5.99 21.58
CA ILE A 348 -9.04 -6.77 20.54
C ILE A 348 -9.72 -7.98 21.18
N GLY A 349 -11.02 -8.15 20.95
CA GLY A 349 -11.83 -9.20 21.53
C GLY A 349 -12.00 -10.43 20.62
N ALA A 350 -12.22 -11.60 21.24
CA ALA A 350 -12.48 -12.88 20.60
C ALA A 350 -13.64 -13.59 21.35
N PRO A 351 -14.91 -13.24 21.07
CA PRO A 351 -16.06 -13.67 21.87
C PRO A 351 -16.43 -15.16 21.75
N GLY A 352 -15.90 -15.89 20.76
CA GLY A 352 -16.12 -17.32 20.59
C GLY A 352 -15.17 -18.22 21.39
N ASP A 353 -14.03 -17.67 21.85
CA ASP A 353 -12.95 -18.39 22.53
C ASP A 353 -13.49 -19.32 23.66
N ASP A 354 -13.10 -20.60 23.58
CA ASP A 354 -13.54 -21.66 24.47
C ASP A 354 -12.47 -22.25 25.41
N ASP A 355 -11.27 -21.62 25.52
CA ASP A 355 -10.22 -22.01 26.49
C ASP A 355 -10.75 -21.96 27.94
N ALA A 356 -11.66 -21.02 28.23
CA ALA A 356 -12.37 -20.88 29.51
C ALA A 356 -13.75 -21.58 29.54
N GLY A 357 -14.05 -22.38 28.52
CA GLY A 357 -15.31 -23.11 28.26
C GLY A 357 -16.19 -22.43 27.21
N SER A 358 -16.79 -23.22 26.30
CA SER A 358 -17.71 -22.85 25.18
C SER A 358 -18.15 -21.39 25.14
N ASN A 359 -17.64 -20.60 24.17
CA ASN A 359 -17.98 -19.18 23.97
C ASN A 359 -17.85 -18.32 25.25
N ALA A 360 -16.85 -18.60 26.09
CA ALA A 360 -16.58 -17.75 27.25
C ALA A 360 -16.03 -16.39 26.81
N GLY A 361 -15.19 -16.41 25.78
CA GLY A 361 -14.63 -15.25 25.14
C GLY A 361 -13.38 -14.69 25.83
N SER A 362 -12.49 -14.09 25.03
CA SER A 362 -11.21 -13.52 25.43
C SER A 362 -11.03 -12.09 24.93
N ALA A 363 -10.06 -11.37 25.50
CA ALA A 363 -9.60 -10.09 24.99
C ALA A 363 -8.07 -9.97 25.12
N PHE A 364 -7.44 -9.43 24.07
CA PHE A 364 -6.00 -9.36 23.88
C PHE A 364 -5.57 -7.90 23.75
N ALA A 365 -4.55 -7.49 24.50
CA ALA A 365 -4.02 -6.14 24.44
C ALA A 365 -2.68 -6.10 23.68
N PHE A 366 -2.68 -5.39 22.56
CA PHE A 366 -1.49 -5.16 21.73
C PHE A 366 -0.85 -3.82 22.07
N ARG A 367 0.41 -3.65 21.69
CA ARG A 367 1.15 -2.40 21.83
C ARG A 367 2.04 -2.19 20.60
N PHE A 368 1.75 -1.13 19.87
CA PHE A 368 2.62 -0.59 18.83
C PHE A 368 3.70 0.27 19.52
N ASP A 369 4.96 0.04 19.18
CA ASP A 369 6.10 0.74 19.79
C ASP A 369 6.60 1.84 18.82
N PRO A 370 6.46 3.14 19.17
CA PRO A 370 6.88 4.23 18.28
C PRO A 370 8.40 4.30 18.07
N SER A 371 9.20 3.62 18.91
CA SER A 371 10.66 3.51 18.70
C SER A 371 11.03 2.55 17.56
N ILE A 372 10.11 1.66 17.18
CA ILE A 372 10.10 0.98 15.87
C ILE A 372 9.16 1.68 14.87
N THR A 373 9.27 3.02 14.81
CA THR A 373 9.23 3.68 13.50
C THR A 373 10.12 2.86 12.55
N PRO A 374 9.69 2.50 11.33
CA PRO A 374 10.50 1.71 10.39
C PRO A 374 11.68 2.54 9.87
N THR A 375 12.68 2.73 10.73
CA THR A 375 13.92 3.43 10.43
C THR A 375 14.79 2.54 9.58
N PHE A 376 14.52 2.55 8.27
CA PHE A 376 15.39 2.02 7.22
C PHE A 376 16.73 2.79 7.21
N THR A 377 17.54 2.52 8.22
CA THR A 377 18.91 3.01 8.36
C THR A 377 19.78 2.08 7.52
N PRO A 378 20.25 2.48 6.32
CA PRO A 378 20.97 1.59 5.42
C PRO A 378 22.34 1.29 6.02
N THR A 379 22.40 0.22 6.81
CA THR A 379 23.58 -0.15 7.58
C THR A 379 24.55 -0.90 6.67
N PHE A 380 25.14 -0.15 5.74
CA PHE A 380 26.21 -0.61 4.87
C PHE A 380 27.40 -1.07 5.73
N THR A 381 27.43 -2.36 6.03
CA THR A 381 28.63 -3.06 6.50
C THR A 381 29.30 -3.65 5.26
N PRO A 382 30.31 -2.97 4.66
CA PRO A 382 30.98 -3.46 3.47
C PRO A 382 31.85 -4.68 3.82
N THR A 383 31.25 -5.86 3.74
CA THR A 383 31.97 -7.14 3.87
C THR A 383 32.80 -7.38 2.61
N ILE A 384 34.00 -6.79 2.56
CA ILE A 384 34.95 -7.00 1.47
C ILE A 384 35.55 -8.41 1.60
N THR A 385 34.86 -9.40 1.02
CA THR A 385 35.36 -10.77 0.88
C THR A 385 36.35 -10.86 -0.28
N ASP A 386 37.59 -10.42 -0.05
CA ASP A 386 38.69 -10.59 -1.00
C ASP A 386 38.95 -12.08 -1.24
N THR A 387 38.46 -12.58 -2.38
CA THR A 387 38.47 -14.01 -2.72
C THR A 387 39.68 -14.33 -3.58
N ALA A 388 40.86 -14.24 -2.97
CA ALA A 388 42.13 -14.61 -3.61
C ALA A 388 42.15 -16.11 -3.97
N THR A 389 42.09 -16.41 -5.27
CA THR A 389 42.05 -17.79 -5.78
C THR A 389 43.44 -18.45 -5.77
N SER A 390 43.55 -19.60 -5.10
CA SER A 390 44.63 -20.55 -5.35
C SER A 390 44.19 -21.99 -5.06
N THR A 391 44.49 -22.91 -5.97
CA THR A 391 44.36 -24.35 -5.78
C THR A 391 45.72 -24.93 -5.34
N PRO A 392 45.73 -26.04 -4.57
CA PRO A 392 46.02 -27.30 -5.24
C PRO A 392 45.29 -28.54 -4.66
N THR A 393 45.07 -29.54 -5.51
CA THR A 393 44.88 -30.97 -5.19
C THR A 393 46.26 -31.68 -5.13
N PRO A 394 46.45 -32.95 -4.67
CA PRO A 394 45.48 -34.08 -4.65
C PRO A 394 45.59 -35.11 -3.49
N SER A 395 44.86 -36.23 -3.63
CA SER A 395 44.92 -37.50 -2.86
C SER A 395 44.36 -37.49 -1.42
N ASP A 396 43.66 -38.51 -0.92
CA ASP A 396 43.74 -39.95 -1.24
C ASP A 396 42.40 -40.74 -1.28
N THR A 397 42.53 -42.01 -1.70
CA THR A 397 41.54 -43.06 -2.05
C THR A 397 40.53 -43.55 -0.97
N PRO A 398 39.50 -44.37 -1.35
CA PRO A 398 38.22 -44.47 -0.63
C PRO A 398 38.06 -45.69 0.29
N THR A 399 36.91 -45.76 0.99
CA THR A 399 36.40 -47.00 1.62
C THR A 399 34.92 -47.20 1.27
N ALA A 400 34.56 -48.39 0.79
CA ALA A 400 33.18 -48.81 0.59
C ALA A 400 32.85 -49.96 1.55
N THR A 401 31.63 -49.99 2.09
CA THR A 401 31.08 -51.12 2.84
C THR A 401 29.64 -51.38 2.39
N SER A 402 29.33 -52.64 2.09
CA SER A 402 28.04 -53.09 1.56
C SER A 402 27.65 -54.43 2.19
N THR A 403 26.46 -54.48 2.79
CA THR A 403 25.62 -55.65 3.14
C THR A 403 24.42 -55.14 3.96
N SER A 404 23.17 -55.62 3.87
CA SER A 404 22.50 -56.47 2.86
C SER A 404 20.96 -56.33 3.02
N GLN A 405 20.20 -56.94 2.10
CA GLN A 405 18.72 -57.03 1.98
C GLN A 405 18.00 -57.44 3.30
N PHE A 406 16.70 -57.22 3.52
CA PHE A 406 15.47 -57.64 2.79
C PHE A 406 14.23 -56.85 3.34
N THR A 407 13.07 -56.61 2.70
CA THR A 407 12.54 -56.63 1.29
C THR A 407 11.16 -55.91 1.24
N ASP A 408 10.60 -55.73 0.04
CA ASP A 408 9.19 -55.41 -0.29
C ASP A 408 8.53 -54.13 0.28
N THR A 409 8.31 -53.16 -0.62
CA THR A 409 7.17 -52.24 -0.62
C THR A 409 6.77 -52.00 -2.08
N PRO A 410 5.49 -52.13 -2.48
CA PRO A 410 5.11 -52.15 -3.89
C PRO A 410 5.21 -50.77 -4.56
N THR A 411 5.82 -50.73 -5.74
CA THR A 411 5.83 -49.55 -6.61
C THR A 411 4.46 -49.34 -7.25
N PHE A 412 3.72 -48.33 -6.80
CA PHE A 412 2.60 -47.78 -7.56
C PHE A 412 3.12 -46.85 -8.65
N THR A 413 3.01 -47.27 -9.92
CA THR A 413 3.11 -46.37 -11.07
C THR A 413 1.71 -45.87 -11.43
N PRO A 414 1.35 -44.61 -11.14
CA PRO A 414 0.06 -44.06 -11.52
C PRO A 414 0.05 -43.73 -13.03
N THR A 415 -0.19 -44.74 -13.87
CA THR A 415 -0.48 -44.52 -15.29
C THR A 415 -1.90 -43.96 -15.42
N ALA A 416 -2.06 -42.68 -15.13
CA ALA A 416 -3.31 -41.95 -15.28
C ALA A 416 -3.59 -41.67 -16.77
N THR A 417 -4.04 -42.68 -17.51
CA THR A 417 -4.69 -42.46 -18.82
C THR A 417 -6.01 -41.73 -18.59
N ASN A 418 -5.97 -40.40 -18.66
CA ASN A 418 -7.13 -39.55 -18.45
C ASN A 418 -8.06 -39.64 -19.67
N THR A 419 -8.95 -40.63 -19.69
CA THR A 419 -9.92 -40.83 -20.78
C THR A 419 -11.09 -39.85 -20.64
N ALA A 420 -10.81 -38.58 -20.90
CA ALA A 420 -11.83 -37.53 -20.93
C ALA A 420 -12.90 -37.81 -21.99
N THR A 421 -14.13 -37.39 -21.71
CA THR A 421 -15.15 -37.21 -22.76
C THR A 421 -14.77 -36.01 -23.62
N PRO A 422 -14.81 -36.10 -24.96
CA PRO A 422 -14.38 -34.99 -25.83
C PRO A 422 -15.09 -33.67 -25.52
N GLY A 423 -14.32 -32.60 -25.28
CA GLY A 423 -14.84 -31.30 -24.87
C GLY A 423 -15.16 -31.24 -23.38
N SER A 424 -14.16 -31.47 -22.53
CA SER A 424 -14.25 -31.33 -21.07
C SER A 424 -12.86 -30.98 -20.52
N PRO A 425 -12.70 -29.86 -19.77
CA PRO A 425 -11.41 -29.33 -19.35
C PRO A 425 -10.41 -30.37 -18.83
N LEU A 426 -9.23 -30.37 -19.43
CA LEU A 426 -8.09 -31.15 -19.00
C LEU A 426 -7.38 -30.43 -17.84
N ASN A 427 -7.08 -31.17 -16.78
CA ASN A 427 -6.08 -30.77 -15.79
C ASN A 427 -4.82 -31.61 -16.05
N LEU A 428 -3.77 -30.94 -16.50
CA LEU A 428 -2.50 -31.52 -16.93
C LEU A 428 -1.41 -31.12 -15.92
N VAL A 429 -0.54 -32.06 -15.54
CA VAL A 429 0.48 -31.83 -14.50
C VAL A 429 1.89 -32.01 -15.07
N VAL A 430 2.66 -30.93 -15.08
CA VAL A 430 4.09 -30.95 -15.40
C VAL A 430 4.84 -31.55 -14.21
N THR A 431 5.50 -32.68 -14.47
CA THR A 431 6.20 -33.52 -13.48
C THR A 431 7.65 -33.78 -13.86
N SER A 432 8.15 -33.08 -14.88
CA SER A 432 9.51 -33.21 -15.41
C SER A 432 9.99 -31.90 -16.00
N SER A 433 11.23 -31.51 -15.68
CA SER A 433 11.90 -30.35 -16.27
C SER A 433 12.54 -30.62 -17.65
N ALA A 434 12.32 -31.80 -18.23
CA ALA A 434 12.82 -32.13 -19.57
C ALA A 434 12.06 -31.38 -20.68
N ASP A 435 12.77 -31.01 -21.75
CA ASP A 435 12.20 -30.34 -22.94
C ASP A 435 11.12 -31.17 -23.66
N THR A 436 11.16 -32.49 -23.57
CA THR A 436 10.28 -33.40 -24.31
C THR A 436 9.89 -34.63 -23.51
N GLY A 437 8.75 -35.25 -23.86
CA GLY A 437 8.30 -36.54 -23.33
C GLY A 437 7.22 -36.42 -22.24
N PRO A 438 6.70 -37.56 -21.74
CA PRO A 438 5.63 -37.57 -20.74
C PRO A 438 5.99 -36.73 -19.50
N GLY A 439 5.03 -35.91 -19.03
CA GLY A 439 5.21 -35.03 -17.88
C GLY A 439 6.00 -33.74 -18.14
N SER A 440 6.45 -33.47 -19.38
CA SER A 440 7.05 -32.18 -19.75
C SER A 440 6.00 -31.11 -20.05
N LEU A 441 6.34 -29.83 -19.84
CA LEU A 441 5.52 -28.68 -20.26
C LEU A 441 5.19 -28.74 -21.76
N ARG A 442 6.15 -29.14 -22.61
CA ARG A 442 5.92 -29.33 -24.05
C ARG A 442 4.82 -30.35 -24.33
N GLN A 443 4.79 -31.47 -23.59
CA GLN A 443 3.77 -32.49 -23.77
C GLN A 443 2.40 -32.01 -23.28
N ALA A 444 2.33 -31.31 -22.14
CA ALA A 444 1.10 -30.69 -21.66
C ALA A 444 0.54 -29.66 -22.67
N LEU A 445 1.40 -28.85 -23.29
CA LEU A 445 1.00 -27.93 -24.36
C LEU A 445 0.55 -28.64 -25.66
N ILE A 446 1.08 -29.82 -25.99
CA ILE A 446 0.58 -30.62 -27.12
C ILE A 446 -0.81 -31.20 -26.81
N GLU A 447 -1.03 -31.62 -25.57
CA GLU A 447 -2.31 -32.18 -25.11
C GLU A 447 -3.40 -31.10 -25.02
N ALA A 448 -3.10 -29.93 -24.43
CA ALA A 448 -4.05 -28.82 -24.35
C ALA A 448 -4.45 -28.27 -25.73
N ASN A 449 -3.49 -28.12 -26.65
CA ASN A 449 -3.78 -27.71 -28.03
C ASN A 449 -4.59 -28.75 -28.84
N ALA A 450 -4.88 -29.93 -28.28
CA ALA A 450 -5.72 -30.95 -28.90
C ALA A 450 -7.17 -30.97 -28.36
N ASP A 451 -7.48 -30.28 -27.25
CA ASP A 451 -8.84 -30.11 -26.75
C ASP A 451 -9.37 -28.69 -27.09
N PRO A 452 -10.66 -28.53 -27.43
CA PRO A 452 -11.27 -27.22 -27.69
C PRO A 452 -11.84 -26.52 -26.44
N SER A 453 -11.66 -27.06 -25.24
CA SER A 453 -12.14 -26.45 -23.99
C SER A 453 -11.06 -25.62 -23.25
N VAL A 454 -11.37 -25.11 -22.07
CA VAL A 454 -10.46 -24.24 -21.29
C VAL A 454 -9.65 -25.11 -20.33
N ASP A 455 -8.41 -25.40 -20.70
CA ASP A 455 -7.57 -26.34 -19.97
C ASP A 455 -6.73 -25.68 -18.86
N THR A 456 -6.18 -26.50 -17.96
CA THR A 456 -5.27 -26.04 -16.90
C THR A 456 -4.01 -26.90 -16.87
N ILE A 457 -2.85 -26.25 -16.86
CA ILE A 457 -1.53 -26.85 -16.73
C ILE A 457 -0.94 -26.43 -15.37
N THR A 458 -0.82 -27.40 -14.46
CA THR A 458 -0.23 -27.26 -13.12
C THR A 458 1.16 -27.90 -13.06
N PHE A 459 1.90 -27.67 -11.98
CA PHE A 459 3.30 -28.05 -11.80
C PHE A 459 3.53 -28.82 -10.49
N ASN A 460 4.36 -29.86 -10.55
CA ASN A 460 4.73 -30.72 -9.41
C ASN A 460 5.99 -31.54 -9.81
N ILE A 461 7.12 -30.85 -10.01
CA ILE A 461 8.37 -31.43 -10.50
C ILE A 461 9.16 -32.04 -9.32
N PRO A 462 9.44 -33.37 -9.30
CA PRO A 462 10.01 -34.01 -8.12
C PRO A 462 11.40 -33.49 -7.70
N GLY A 463 11.47 -32.88 -6.53
CA GLY A 463 12.71 -32.46 -5.85
C GLY A 463 12.53 -31.12 -5.13
N PRO A 464 13.58 -30.61 -4.45
CA PRO A 464 13.63 -29.19 -4.10
C PRO A 464 13.89 -28.36 -5.35
N GLY A 465 13.13 -27.28 -5.54
CA GLY A 465 13.38 -26.29 -6.58
C GLY A 465 14.62 -25.40 -6.29
N PRO A 466 14.96 -24.48 -7.21
CA PRO A 466 14.24 -24.17 -8.44
C PRO A 466 14.51 -25.18 -9.58
N HIS A 467 13.50 -25.42 -10.40
CA HIS A 467 13.50 -26.33 -11.55
C HIS A 467 13.69 -25.53 -12.85
N VAL A 468 14.67 -25.91 -13.68
CA VAL A 468 14.96 -25.22 -14.94
C VAL A 468 14.58 -26.09 -16.14
N ILE A 469 13.61 -25.62 -16.92
CA ILE A 469 13.18 -26.19 -18.20
C ILE A 469 14.01 -25.55 -19.31
N VAL A 470 15.09 -26.23 -19.69
CA VAL A 470 15.99 -25.78 -20.76
C VAL A 470 15.45 -26.27 -22.10
N LEU A 471 15.01 -25.35 -22.96
CA LEU A 471 14.41 -25.69 -24.24
C LEU A 471 15.45 -26.06 -25.31
N ALA A 472 15.17 -27.11 -26.09
CA ALA A 472 15.98 -27.49 -27.26
C ALA A 472 15.34 -27.06 -28.60
N SER A 473 14.10 -26.57 -28.57
CA SER A 473 13.36 -26.00 -29.70
C SER A 473 12.23 -25.08 -29.19
N GLU A 474 11.63 -24.23 -30.03
CA GLU A 474 10.43 -23.46 -29.65
C GLU A 474 9.34 -24.36 -29.05
N LEU A 475 8.61 -23.87 -28.05
CA LEU A 475 7.40 -24.55 -27.58
C LEU A 475 6.33 -24.57 -28.69
N PRO A 476 5.38 -25.53 -28.65
CA PRO A 476 4.20 -25.47 -29.51
C PRO A 476 3.46 -24.14 -29.29
N PRO A 477 2.97 -23.46 -30.34
CA PRO A 477 2.12 -22.29 -30.17
C PRO A 477 0.85 -22.69 -29.41
N ILE A 478 0.39 -21.80 -28.53
CA ILE A 478 -0.87 -21.95 -27.80
C ILE A 478 -1.97 -21.46 -28.74
N VAL A 479 -2.87 -22.36 -29.13
CA VAL A 479 -3.99 -22.11 -30.07
C VAL A 479 -5.37 -22.40 -29.46
N GLY A 480 -5.42 -22.82 -28.20
CA GLY A 480 -6.65 -22.96 -27.40
C GLY A 480 -6.50 -22.23 -26.06
N PRO A 481 -7.61 -21.92 -25.37
CA PRO A 481 -7.58 -21.20 -24.09
C PRO A 481 -7.04 -22.09 -22.96
N VAL A 482 -6.00 -21.62 -22.26
CA VAL A 482 -5.33 -22.40 -21.22
C VAL A 482 -4.82 -21.55 -20.05
N THR A 483 -5.02 -22.04 -18.83
CA THR A 483 -4.38 -21.53 -17.61
C THR A 483 -3.07 -22.28 -17.39
N ILE A 484 -1.93 -21.59 -17.42
CA ILE A 484 -0.59 -22.17 -17.20
C ILE A 484 -0.04 -21.63 -15.88
N ASP A 485 -0.06 -22.47 -14.85
CA ASP A 485 0.18 -22.06 -13.47
C ASP A 485 1.39 -22.78 -12.85
N ALA A 486 2.58 -22.18 -12.97
CA ALA A 486 3.78 -22.62 -12.26
C ALA A 486 3.82 -22.20 -10.78
N ALA A 487 2.85 -21.41 -10.28
CA ALA A 487 2.73 -21.13 -8.85
C ALA A 487 2.16 -22.34 -8.08
N SER A 488 1.54 -23.30 -8.79
CA SER A 488 1.10 -24.58 -8.21
C SER A 488 2.25 -25.55 -7.86
N GLU A 489 3.49 -25.28 -8.29
CA GLU A 489 4.69 -26.04 -7.90
C GLU A 489 4.88 -25.95 -6.37
N PRO A 490 4.98 -27.09 -5.63
CA PRO A 490 5.04 -27.06 -4.17
C PRO A 490 6.09 -26.10 -3.58
N ASN A 491 5.62 -25.23 -2.67
CA ASN A 491 6.35 -24.13 -2.03
C ASN A 491 6.61 -22.89 -2.92
N ALA A 492 6.15 -22.84 -4.17
CA ALA A 492 6.13 -21.59 -4.93
C ALA A 492 5.09 -20.61 -4.35
N THR A 493 5.31 -19.31 -4.50
CA THR A 493 4.40 -18.27 -3.99
C THR A 493 4.18 -17.13 -4.97
N CYS A 494 2.95 -16.59 -4.99
CA CYS A 494 2.50 -15.57 -5.93
C CYS A 494 1.65 -14.44 -5.32
N SER A 495 1.50 -14.33 -4.00
CA SER A 495 0.87 -13.15 -3.44
C SER A 495 1.79 -11.93 -3.53
N ASP A 496 1.20 -10.73 -3.48
CA ASP A 496 1.93 -9.49 -3.23
C ASP A 496 2.40 -9.34 -1.77
N SER A 497 1.83 -10.12 -0.84
CA SER A 497 2.32 -10.24 0.54
C SER A 497 3.67 -10.97 0.63
N ASP A 498 4.03 -11.74 -0.39
CA ASP A 498 5.21 -12.64 -0.38
C ASP A 498 6.49 -11.96 -0.87
N ASN A 499 6.62 -10.62 -0.79
CA ASN A 499 7.73 -9.89 -1.38
C ASN A 499 9.07 -10.13 -0.62
N PRO A 500 10.14 -10.67 -1.25
CA PRO A 500 10.27 -11.06 -2.67
C PRO A 500 9.76 -12.47 -2.98
N ARG A 501 8.93 -12.55 -4.04
CA ARG A 501 8.16 -13.74 -4.47
C ARG A 501 9.04 -14.98 -4.65
N ASN A 502 8.62 -16.12 -4.09
CA ASN A 502 9.33 -17.38 -4.22
C ASN A 502 8.87 -18.14 -5.47
N LEU A 503 9.34 -17.75 -6.65
CA LEU A 503 9.13 -18.55 -7.86
C LEU A 503 10.06 -19.77 -7.86
N LEU A 504 9.59 -20.91 -8.38
CA LEU A 504 10.38 -22.16 -8.43
C LEU A 504 10.60 -22.71 -9.83
N VAL A 505 9.91 -22.23 -10.87
CA VAL A 505 10.05 -22.75 -12.24
C VAL A 505 10.72 -21.72 -13.14
N THR A 506 11.79 -22.11 -13.85
CA THR A 506 12.45 -21.29 -14.86
C THR A 506 12.26 -21.90 -16.24
N LEU A 507 11.77 -21.13 -17.20
CA LEU A 507 11.76 -21.45 -18.63
C LEU A 507 12.95 -20.73 -19.30
N ASP A 508 13.80 -21.50 -19.99
CA ASP A 508 15.09 -21.00 -20.49
C ASP A 508 15.27 -21.28 -22.00
N GLY A 509 15.35 -20.20 -22.78
CA GLY A 509 15.53 -20.21 -24.24
C GLY A 509 16.99 -20.33 -24.72
N THR A 510 17.97 -20.47 -23.82
CA THR A 510 19.42 -20.65 -24.08
C THR A 510 20.14 -19.54 -24.87
N ASN A 511 19.47 -18.41 -25.15
CA ASN A 511 19.81 -17.38 -26.13
C ASN A 511 19.79 -17.88 -27.60
N THR A 512 19.10 -19.00 -27.89
CA THR A 512 18.99 -19.56 -29.26
C THR A 512 17.57 -19.83 -29.71
N ILE A 513 16.63 -20.04 -28.77
CA ILE A 513 15.20 -20.16 -29.07
C ILE A 513 14.63 -18.74 -29.24
N PRO A 514 13.90 -18.44 -30.33
CA PRO A 514 13.34 -17.10 -30.55
C PRO A 514 12.35 -16.67 -29.47
N ASN A 515 11.27 -17.43 -29.23
CA ASN A 515 10.22 -17.01 -28.30
C ASN A 515 9.90 -18.10 -27.26
N GLY A 516 9.48 -17.68 -26.07
CA GLY A 516 9.06 -18.56 -24.98
C GLY A 516 7.61 -19.04 -25.13
N PHE A 517 6.69 -18.45 -24.39
CA PHE A 517 5.26 -18.68 -24.63
C PHE A 517 4.80 -17.88 -25.84
N ARG A 518 4.10 -18.52 -26.78
CA ARG A 518 3.55 -17.89 -27.98
C ARG A 518 2.05 -18.16 -28.09
N PHE A 519 1.24 -17.16 -27.80
CA PHE A 519 -0.22 -17.21 -27.91
C PHE A 519 -0.65 -16.78 -29.32
N GLU A 520 -1.47 -17.62 -29.96
CA GLU A 520 -1.95 -17.45 -31.34
C GLU A 520 -3.48 -17.44 -31.40
N SER A 521 -4.03 -17.20 -32.58
CA SER A 521 -5.48 -17.18 -32.81
C SER A 521 -6.17 -18.44 -32.28
N GLY A 522 -7.09 -18.24 -31.32
CA GLY A 522 -7.81 -19.30 -30.60
C GLY A 522 -7.50 -19.35 -29.10
N ALA A 523 -6.36 -18.80 -28.65
CA ALA A 523 -5.94 -18.82 -27.25
C ALA A 523 -6.56 -17.72 -26.34
N ALA A 524 -7.57 -16.99 -26.80
CA ALA A 524 -8.16 -15.89 -26.05
C ALA A 524 -8.80 -16.36 -24.72
N GLY A 525 -8.50 -15.66 -23.62
CA GLY A 525 -8.83 -16.08 -22.26
C GLY A 525 -7.76 -16.94 -21.57
N SER A 526 -6.59 -17.16 -22.20
CA SER A 526 -5.47 -17.84 -21.55
C SER A 526 -4.79 -16.96 -20.49
N PHE A 527 -4.20 -17.63 -19.50
CA PHE A 527 -3.52 -17.01 -18.36
C PHE A 527 -2.17 -17.70 -18.13
N VAL A 528 -1.11 -16.96 -17.80
CA VAL A 528 0.21 -17.55 -17.50
C VAL A 528 0.87 -16.92 -16.28
N GLN A 529 1.27 -17.75 -15.31
CA GLN A 529 1.93 -17.31 -14.08
C GLN A 529 2.99 -18.24 -13.50
N GLY A 530 3.83 -17.69 -12.63
CA GLY A 530 4.73 -18.41 -11.72
C GLY A 530 6.12 -18.72 -12.29
N PHE A 531 6.44 -18.21 -13.49
CA PHE A 531 7.68 -18.52 -14.19
C PHE A 531 8.73 -17.42 -14.07
N ALA A 532 10.00 -17.81 -13.97
CA ALA A 532 11.07 -17.03 -14.54
C ALA A 532 11.21 -17.33 -16.03
N ILE A 533 11.10 -16.34 -16.91
CA ILE A 533 11.08 -16.51 -18.37
C ILE A 533 12.29 -15.80 -18.96
N THR A 534 13.28 -16.60 -19.42
CA THR A 534 14.66 -16.12 -19.57
C THR A 534 15.33 -16.58 -20.86
N ARG A 535 16.31 -15.78 -21.31
CA ARG A 535 17.24 -16.14 -22.38
C ARG A 535 16.58 -16.48 -23.72
N PHE A 536 15.50 -15.80 -24.08
CA PHE A 536 14.89 -15.88 -25.42
C PHE A 536 15.48 -14.85 -26.38
N ALA A 537 15.76 -15.25 -27.63
CA ALA A 537 16.41 -14.38 -28.62
C ALA A 537 15.48 -13.31 -29.22
N GLN A 538 14.17 -13.43 -28.99
CA GLN A 538 13.11 -12.45 -29.28
C GLN A 538 12.29 -12.26 -27.99
N SER A 539 11.02 -12.68 -27.93
CA SER A 539 10.14 -12.36 -26.79
C SER A 539 10.14 -13.47 -25.72
N GLY A 540 10.20 -13.11 -24.44
CA GLY A 540 9.89 -14.05 -23.36
C GLY A 540 8.46 -14.56 -23.46
N VAL A 541 7.51 -13.64 -23.67
CA VAL A 541 6.12 -13.94 -24.02
C VAL A 541 5.72 -13.18 -25.29
N LEU A 542 5.13 -13.86 -26.26
CA LEU A 542 4.64 -13.30 -27.52
C LEU A 542 3.12 -13.54 -27.64
N ILE A 543 2.35 -12.47 -27.80
CA ILE A 543 0.90 -12.48 -27.85
C ILE A 543 0.43 -11.99 -29.22
N ASN A 544 0.10 -12.93 -30.11
CA ASN A 544 -0.47 -12.69 -31.44
C ASN A 544 -2.01 -12.83 -31.45
N THR A 545 -2.65 -12.70 -30.28
CA THR A 545 -4.10 -12.78 -30.11
C THR A 545 -4.58 -11.86 -28.99
N ASN A 546 -5.86 -11.95 -28.62
CA ASN A 546 -6.52 -11.02 -27.73
C ASN A 546 -6.89 -11.66 -26.39
N GLY A 547 -7.05 -10.87 -25.32
CA GLY A 547 -7.57 -11.36 -24.04
C GLY A 547 -6.65 -12.36 -23.33
N ILE A 548 -5.34 -12.20 -23.42
CA ILE A 548 -4.33 -12.98 -22.69
C ILE A 548 -3.95 -12.23 -21.41
N THR A 549 -3.82 -12.94 -20.30
CA THR A 549 -3.31 -12.39 -19.04
C THR A 549 -1.93 -12.97 -18.70
N VAL A 550 -0.98 -12.08 -18.36
CA VAL A 550 0.39 -12.43 -17.96
C VAL A 550 0.64 -11.85 -16.57
N ALA A 551 0.78 -12.69 -15.54
CA ALA A 551 0.91 -12.27 -14.13
C ALA A 551 1.91 -13.16 -13.37
N CYS A 552 2.48 -12.71 -12.24
CA CYS A 552 3.47 -13.44 -11.44
C CYS A 552 4.77 -13.88 -12.15
N ASN A 553 5.19 -13.26 -13.24
CA ASN A 553 6.36 -13.73 -13.99
C ASN A 553 7.61 -12.86 -13.75
N HIS A 554 8.75 -13.50 -13.59
CA HIS A 554 10.09 -12.91 -13.57
C HIS A 554 10.67 -12.96 -15.01
N ILE A 555 10.33 -11.98 -15.84
CA ILE A 555 10.58 -11.98 -17.29
C ILE A 555 11.87 -11.21 -17.61
N GLY A 556 12.92 -11.94 -18.00
CA GLY A 556 14.25 -11.41 -18.30
C GLY A 556 15.17 -11.30 -17.07
N VAL A 557 14.72 -11.72 -15.90
CA VAL A 557 15.51 -11.86 -14.66
C VAL A 557 15.50 -13.31 -14.18
N ASP A 558 16.44 -13.66 -13.30
CA ASP A 558 16.50 -14.99 -12.69
C ASP A 558 15.34 -15.26 -11.72
N VAL A 559 15.28 -16.48 -11.18
CA VAL A 559 14.10 -16.95 -10.42
C VAL A 559 13.81 -16.15 -9.15
N ALA A 560 14.83 -15.52 -8.55
CA ALA A 560 14.67 -14.59 -7.43
C ALA A 560 14.27 -13.15 -7.86
N GLY A 561 14.27 -12.85 -9.16
CA GLY A 561 14.06 -11.52 -9.71
C GLY A 561 15.21 -10.55 -9.44
N ALA A 562 16.42 -11.07 -9.21
CA ALA A 562 17.54 -10.32 -8.64
C ALA A 562 18.73 -10.11 -9.61
N LEU A 563 18.85 -10.94 -10.66
CA LEU A 563 19.93 -10.84 -11.65
C LEU A 563 19.39 -10.91 -13.08
N ALA A 564 19.92 -10.08 -13.98
CA ALA A 564 19.57 -10.10 -15.40
C ALA A 564 19.82 -11.47 -16.07
N ARG A 565 18.81 -11.97 -16.78
CA ARG A 565 18.79 -13.16 -17.64
C ARG A 565 17.99 -12.87 -18.92
N GLY A 566 18.24 -11.68 -19.47
CA GLY A 566 17.40 -10.99 -20.44
C GLY A 566 16.98 -11.80 -21.66
N ASN A 567 15.81 -11.44 -22.18
CA ASN A 567 15.36 -11.82 -23.51
C ASN A 567 15.74 -10.73 -24.53
N GLY A 568 15.26 -10.86 -25.77
CA GLY A 568 15.11 -9.72 -26.68
C GLY A 568 14.14 -8.70 -26.08
N ALA A 569 12.84 -8.97 -26.17
CA ALA A 569 11.80 -8.25 -25.43
C ALA A 569 11.24 -9.11 -24.29
N GLY A 570 10.73 -8.49 -23.22
CA GLY A 570 10.08 -9.23 -22.14
C GLY A 570 8.74 -9.81 -22.59
N VAL A 571 7.76 -8.92 -22.81
CA VAL A 571 6.43 -9.25 -23.36
C VAL A 571 6.19 -8.47 -24.65
N THR A 572 5.74 -9.14 -25.70
CA THR A 572 5.32 -8.52 -26.96
C THR A 572 3.82 -8.74 -27.19
N ALA A 573 3.02 -7.68 -27.11
CA ALA A 573 1.57 -7.67 -27.30
C ALA A 573 1.20 -7.11 -28.68
N ASN A 574 1.05 -8.00 -29.67
CA ASN A 574 0.64 -7.65 -31.03
C ASN A 574 -0.88 -7.63 -31.20
N GLY A 575 -1.61 -8.38 -30.36
CA GLY A 575 -3.08 -8.36 -30.30
C GLY A 575 -3.63 -7.42 -29.24
N ASN A 576 -4.94 -7.48 -29.04
CA ASN A 576 -5.73 -6.46 -28.34
C ASN A 576 -6.28 -6.93 -26.99
N ASN A 577 -6.60 -5.99 -26.11
CA ASN A 577 -7.32 -6.27 -24.85
C ASN A 577 -6.60 -7.32 -23.97
N ASN A 578 -5.27 -7.31 -23.94
CA ASN A 578 -4.46 -8.18 -23.09
C ASN A 578 -4.09 -7.49 -21.78
N LEU A 579 -3.95 -8.26 -20.71
CA LEU A 579 -3.63 -7.76 -19.37
C LEU A 579 -2.22 -8.21 -18.96
N ILE A 580 -1.32 -7.26 -18.77
CA ILE A 580 0.05 -7.49 -18.31
C ILE A 580 0.12 -7.01 -16.87
N GLY A 581 0.14 -7.94 -15.93
CA GLY A 581 -0.04 -7.72 -14.50
C GLY A 581 -1.51 -7.90 -14.09
N GLY A 582 -2.15 -6.91 -13.44
CA GLY A 582 -3.58 -7.02 -13.11
C GLY A 582 -4.19 -5.94 -12.21
N THR A 583 -5.49 -6.10 -11.91
CA THR A 583 -6.37 -5.05 -11.37
C THR A 583 -6.92 -5.25 -9.93
N LEU A 584 -7.42 -6.44 -9.55
CA LEU A 584 -8.17 -6.66 -8.30
C LEU A 584 -7.80 -7.96 -7.54
N GLU A 585 -8.04 -7.95 -6.23
CA GLU A 585 -7.72 -8.96 -5.18
C GLU A 585 -6.85 -10.18 -5.58
N GLY A 586 -5.63 -10.23 -5.02
CA GLY A 586 -4.70 -11.36 -5.20
C GLY A 586 -3.77 -11.27 -6.42
N VAL A 587 -3.80 -10.15 -7.17
CA VAL A 587 -2.97 -9.96 -8.37
C VAL A 587 -1.49 -10.21 -8.10
N SER A 588 -0.91 -10.97 -9.03
CA SER A 588 0.51 -11.21 -9.05
C SER A 588 1.25 -10.25 -9.99
N ARG A 589 1.98 -9.28 -9.42
CA ARG A 589 2.87 -8.38 -10.20
C ARG A 589 3.89 -9.17 -11.02
N ASN A 590 4.21 -8.73 -12.24
CA ASN A 590 5.38 -9.21 -12.97
C ASN A 590 6.61 -8.35 -12.65
N VAL A 591 7.80 -8.94 -12.80
CA VAL A 591 9.09 -8.23 -12.83
C VAL A 591 9.64 -8.42 -14.25
N ILE A 592 9.61 -7.35 -15.05
CA ILE A 592 9.89 -7.37 -16.50
C ILE A 592 11.14 -6.53 -16.75
N SER A 593 12.31 -7.16 -16.67
CA SER A 593 13.58 -6.47 -16.42
C SER A 593 14.77 -7.17 -17.10
N GLY A 594 15.84 -6.42 -17.36
CA GLY A 594 17.08 -6.93 -17.94
C GLY A 594 17.00 -7.35 -19.42
N ASN A 595 15.90 -7.06 -20.11
CA ASN A 595 15.70 -7.42 -21.52
C ASN A 595 16.46 -6.45 -22.45
N SER A 596 16.96 -6.96 -23.57
CA SER A 596 17.89 -6.22 -24.45
C SER A 596 17.22 -5.21 -25.40
N ALA A 597 15.90 -5.28 -25.54
CA ALA A 597 15.03 -4.30 -26.17
C ALA A 597 13.98 -3.82 -25.14
N ALA A 598 12.72 -3.65 -25.52
CA ALA A 598 11.68 -3.22 -24.59
C ALA A 598 11.33 -4.29 -23.54
N GLY A 599 11.03 -3.87 -22.30
CA GLY A 599 10.43 -4.73 -21.28
C GLY A 599 9.04 -5.20 -21.73
N VAL A 600 8.16 -4.25 -22.02
CA VAL A 600 6.86 -4.49 -22.67
C VAL A 600 6.83 -3.76 -24.02
N ASN A 601 6.41 -4.45 -25.08
CA ASN A 601 6.27 -3.92 -26.44
C ASN A 601 4.82 -4.12 -26.92
N ILE A 602 4.10 -3.05 -27.25
CA ILE A 602 2.68 -3.08 -27.57
C ILE A 602 2.44 -2.52 -28.97
N THR A 603 2.03 -3.38 -29.91
CA THR A 603 1.56 -2.94 -31.24
C THR A 603 0.04 -3.04 -31.40
N GLY A 604 -0.63 -3.68 -30.44
CA GLY A 604 -2.09 -3.80 -30.41
C GLY A 604 -2.82 -2.62 -29.78
N VAL A 605 -4.12 -2.81 -29.56
CA VAL A 605 -5.07 -1.79 -29.06
C VAL A 605 -5.79 -2.30 -27.82
N GLY A 606 -6.08 -1.43 -26.86
CA GLY A 606 -6.87 -1.78 -25.67
C GLY A 606 -6.11 -2.60 -24.62
N ASN A 607 -4.78 -2.67 -24.69
CA ASN A 607 -3.99 -3.46 -23.74
C ASN A 607 -3.74 -2.68 -22.44
N ASP A 608 -3.80 -3.41 -21.34
CA ASP A 608 -3.65 -2.93 -19.98
C ASP A 608 -2.29 -3.38 -19.42
N VAL A 609 -1.47 -2.45 -18.94
CA VAL A 609 -0.21 -2.75 -18.25
C VAL A 609 -0.30 -2.21 -16.84
N PHE A 610 -0.56 -3.08 -15.86
CA PHE A 610 -0.94 -2.69 -14.50
C PHE A 610 -0.12 -3.42 -13.42
N GLY A 611 0.43 -2.69 -12.47
CA GLY A 611 1.07 -3.25 -11.27
C GLY A 611 2.51 -3.77 -11.45
N ASN A 612 3.12 -3.62 -12.63
CA ASN A 612 4.40 -4.29 -12.95
C ASN A 612 5.62 -3.53 -12.44
N TYR A 613 6.69 -4.27 -12.11
CA TYR A 613 8.03 -3.70 -11.92
C TYR A 613 8.80 -3.86 -13.24
N ILE A 614 9.15 -2.75 -13.88
CA ILE A 614 9.71 -2.72 -15.24
C ILE A 614 11.07 -2.02 -15.22
N GLY A 615 12.14 -2.80 -15.43
CA GLY A 615 13.53 -2.31 -15.38
C GLY A 615 14.16 -2.36 -13.98
N THR A 616 13.49 -2.94 -12.99
CA THR A 616 13.97 -3.07 -11.61
C THR A 616 14.04 -4.54 -11.16
N ALA A 617 14.76 -4.80 -10.07
CA ALA A 617 14.70 -6.08 -9.37
C ALA A 617 13.31 -6.31 -8.73
N SER A 618 13.03 -7.54 -8.32
CA SER A 618 11.81 -7.91 -7.55
C SER A 618 11.58 -7.09 -6.28
N SER A 619 12.61 -6.44 -5.73
CA SER A 619 12.51 -5.52 -4.60
C SER A 619 12.01 -4.11 -4.95
N GLY A 620 12.05 -3.70 -6.23
CA GLY A 620 11.78 -2.32 -6.65
C GLY A 620 12.80 -1.28 -6.16
N LEU A 621 13.95 -1.72 -5.64
CA LEU A 621 15.02 -0.87 -5.06
C LEU A 621 16.34 -0.89 -5.84
N THR A 622 16.47 -1.75 -6.86
CA THR A 622 17.70 -1.95 -7.64
C THR A 622 17.36 -1.90 -9.13
N ALA A 623 18.13 -1.16 -9.92
CA ALA A 623 17.96 -1.10 -11.37
C ALA A 623 18.49 -2.38 -12.04
N ILE A 624 17.67 -2.97 -12.91
CA ILE A 624 18.00 -4.05 -13.84
C ILE A 624 17.32 -3.69 -15.17
N GLY A 625 17.79 -2.60 -15.79
CA GLY A 625 17.11 -1.95 -16.91
C GLY A 625 16.82 -2.84 -18.11
N ASN A 626 15.71 -2.55 -18.78
CA ASN A 626 15.51 -2.92 -20.18
C ASN A 626 16.06 -1.81 -21.09
N GLY A 627 16.16 -2.05 -22.41
CA GLY A 627 16.47 -0.99 -23.38
C GLY A 627 15.43 0.14 -23.39
N THR A 628 14.15 -0.21 -23.23
CA THR A 628 13.02 0.70 -22.99
C THR A 628 12.10 0.00 -21.97
N GLY A 629 11.49 0.71 -21.03
CA GLY A 629 10.55 0.08 -20.09
C GLY A 629 9.30 -0.43 -20.82
N VAL A 630 8.51 0.49 -21.36
CA VAL A 630 7.32 0.20 -22.18
C VAL A 630 7.42 0.91 -23.53
N LEU A 631 7.34 0.17 -24.63
CA LEU A 631 7.25 0.71 -25.99
C LEU A 631 5.83 0.50 -26.53
N ILE A 632 5.22 1.54 -27.09
CA ILE A 632 3.86 1.53 -27.63
C ILE A 632 3.87 2.06 -29.07
N THR A 633 3.41 1.23 -30.02
CA THR A 633 3.19 1.62 -31.43
C THR A 633 1.75 1.40 -31.90
N GLY A 634 0.84 1.07 -30.95
CA GLY A 634 -0.60 0.97 -31.15
C GLY A 634 -1.36 2.04 -30.36
N GLY A 635 -2.68 2.15 -30.56
CA GLY A 635 -3.52 3.18 -29.91
C GLY A 635 -4.39 2.66 -28.76
N ASN A 636 -4.86 3.56 -27.92
CA ASN A 636 -5.79 3.28 -26.81
C ASN A 636 -5.31 2.12 -25.91
N ASN A 637 -4.07 2.18 -25.41
CA ASN A 637 -3.55 1.28 -24.38
C ASN A 637 -3.38 2.06 -23.06
N ASP A 638 -3.59 1.40 -21.92
CA ASP A 638 -3.53 1.99 -20.58
C ASP A 638 -2.29 1.46 -19.83
N ILE A 639 -1.33 2.34 -19.57
CA ILE A 639 -0.12 2.06 -18.78
C ILE A 639 -0.31 2.67 -17.40
N GLY A 640 -0.57 1.81 -16.41
CA GLY A 640 -0.97 2.24 -15.08
C GLY A 640 -2.41 2.75 -15.03
N GLY A 641 -2.98 2.77 -13.82
CA GLY A 641 -4.39 3.01 -13.61
C GLY A 641 -4.69 4.21 -12.71
N THR A 642 -5.71 4.04 -11.88
CA THR A 642 -6.18 5.03 -10.89
C THR A 642 -5.88 4.59 -9.45
N THR A 643 -5.62 3.30 -9.24
CA THR A 643 -5.34 2.70 -7.93
C THR A 643 -3.85 2.38 -7.77
N PHE A 644 -3.38 2.30 -6.52
CA PHE A 644 -2.00 1.87 -6.21
C PHE A 644 -1.68 0.43 -6.68
N ARG A 645 -2.71 -0.39 -6.94
CA ARG A 645 -2.56 -1.78 -7.41
C ARG A 645 -2.24 -1.81 -8.91
N GLU A 646 -2.79 -0.88 -9.68
CA GLU A 646 -2.55 -0.74 -11.12
C GLU A 646 -1.23 -0.02 -11.43
N ARG A 647 -0.64 0.69 -10.46
CA ARG A 647 0.64 1.42 -10.62
C ARG A 647 1.80 0.53 -11.05
N ASN A 648 2.45 0.87 -12.17
CA ASN A 648 3.76 0.30 -12.51
C ASN A 648 4.90 1.11 -11.88
N ILE A 649 6.03 0.44 -11.65
CA ILE A 649 7.33 1.04 -11.31
C ILE A 649 8.22 0.90 -12.55
N ILE A 650 8.41 2.00 -13.31
CA ILE A 650 9.06 2.01 -14.63
C ILE A 650 10.38 2.79 -14.53
N SER A 651 11.44 2.09 -14.12
CA SER A 651 12.64 2.70 -13.55
C SER A 651 13.90 1.93 -13.93
N GLY A 652 15.03 2.60 -14.09
CA GLY A 652 16.32 1.99 -14.43
C GLY A 652 16.49 1.54 -15.89
N ASN A 653 15.53 1.79 -16.78
CA ASN A 653 15.58 1.45 -18.21
C ASN A 653 16.40 2.48 -19.02
N GLY A 654 16.45 2.36 -20.35
CA GLY A 654 16.85 3.46 -21.24
C GLY A 654 15.83 4.59 -21.20
N ASP A 655 14.81 4.56 -22.06
CA ASP A 655 13.58 5.33 -21.84
C ASP A 655 12.68 4.59 -20.82
N GLY A 656 11.92 5.32 -20.01
CA GLY A 656 10.86 4.74 -19.17
C GLY A 656 9.69 4.23 -20.02
N VAL A 657 8.94 5.14 -20.63
CA VAL A 657 7.86 4.84 -21.59
C VAL A 657 8.12 5.56 -22.92
N THR A 658 7.90 4.87 -24.05
CA THR A 658 8.02 5.46 -25.39
C THR A 658 6.75 5.18 -26.20
N ILE A 659 6.13 6.23 -26.74
CA ILE A 659 4.97 6.19 -27.63
C ILE A 659 5.43 6.63 -29.04
N ASP A 660 5.33 5.75 -30.04
CA ASP A 660 5.93 5.93 -31.37
C ASP A 660 4.94 5.57 -32.51
N ASN A 661 5.33 5.80 -33.77
CA ASN A 661 4.62 5.38 -34.98
C ASN A 661 3.18 5.93 -35.08
N ALA A 662 2.98 7.16 -34.60
CA ALA A 662 1.66 7.81 -34.51
C ALA A 662 0.61 7.01 -33.72
N ALA A 663 1.06 6.26 -32.71
CA ALA A 663 0.23 5.76 -31.63
C ALA A 663 -0.58 6.90 -30.98
N ALA A 664 -1.87 6.63 -30.71
CA ALA A 664 -2.83 7.66 -30.32
C ALA A 664 -3.80 7.21 -29.23
N SER A 665 -4.29 8.16 -28.44
CA SER A 665 -5.25 7.91 -27.34
C SER A 665 -4.76 6.94 -26.25
N ASN A 666 -3.45 6.70 -26.16
CA ASN A 666 -2.87 5.93 -25.04
C ASN A 666 -2.87 6.77 -23.76
N ARG A 667 -2.81 6.10 -22.61
CA ARG A 667 -2.77 6.73 -21.29
C ARG A 667 -1.58 6.21 -20.51
N VAL A 668 -0.81 7.10 -19.92
CA VAL A 668 0.24 6.78 -18.94
C VAL A 668 -0.19 7.45 -17.64
N ARG A 669 -0.73 6.71 -16.67
CA ARG A 669 -1.36 7.28 -15.47
C ARG A 669 -1.05 6.49 -14.20
N GLY A 670 -0.91 7.19 -13.07
CA GLY A 670 -0.69 6.61 -11.74
C GLY A 670 0.65 5.90 -11.52
N ASN A 671 1.58 5.94 -12.49
CA ASN A 671 2.86 5.23 -12.44
C ASN A 671 3.91 5.97 -11.59
N TYR A 672 4.92 5.24 -11.14
CA TYR A 672 6.17 5.78 -10.67
C TYR A 672 7.25 5.53 -11.73
N ILE A 673 7.88 6.58 -12.25
CA ILE A 673 8.79 6.55 -13.41
C ILE A 673 10.12 7.19 -13.00
N GLY A 674 11.20 6.39 -13.03
CA GLY A 674 12.54 6.81 -12.60
C GLY A 674 12.76 6.85 -11.07
N THR A 675 11.76 6.44 -10.28
CA THR A 675 11.88 6.32 -8.81
C THR A 675 11.88 4.85 -8.36
N THR A 676 12.33 4.61 -7.13
CA THR A 676 12.12 3.33 -6.44
C THR A 676 10.61 3.07 -6.21
N VAL A 677 10.25 1.83 -5.85
CA VAL A 677 8.87 1.43 -5.47
C VAL A 677 8.15 2.38 -4.48
N ASN A 678 8.88 3.15 -3.68
CA ASN A 678 8.33 4.09 -2.71
C ASN A 678 8.14 5.53 -3.24
N GLY A 679 8.31 5.78 -4.54
CA GLY A 679 8.09 7.09 -5.17
C GLY A 679 9.13 8.17 -4.84
N THR A 680 9.95 7.96 -3.81
CA THR A 680 10.72 9.02 -3.12
C THR A 680 12.24 8.95 -3.30
N ALA A 681 12.81 7.76 -3.54
CA ALA A 681 14.26 7.60 -3.74
C ALA A 681 14.59 7.37 -5.23
N PRO A 682 15.73 7.87 -5.73
CA PRO A 682 16.09 7.83 -7.15
C PRO A 682 16.37 6.41 -7.66
N LEU A 683 15.84 6.12 -8.86
CA LEU A 683 16.12 4.91 -9.63
C LEU A 683 15.98 5.19 -11.14
N GLY A 684 16.52 6.34 -11.58
CA GLY A 684 16.26 6.96 -12.88
C GLY A 684 16.34 6.04 -14.09
N ASN A 685 15.51 6.29 -15.10
CA ASN A 685 15.78 5.81 -16.44
C ASN A 685 16.94 6.63 -17.05
N THR A 686 17.73 6.02 -17.94
CA THR A 686 19.01 6.58 -18.43
C THR A 686 18.89 7.39 -19.72
N ILE A 687 17.67 7.78 -20.06
CA ILE A 687 17.25 8.78 -21.05
C ILE A 687 16.00 9.46 -20.44
N THR A 688 14.91 9.62 -21.21
CA THR A 688 13.66 10.28 -20.81
C THR A 688 12.80 9.42 -19.88
N GLY A 689 12.03 10.06 -19.00
CA GLY A 689 10.93 9.40 -18.26
C GLY A 689 9.81 8.89 -19.18
N VAL A 690 9.19 9.80 -19.94
CA VAL A 690 8.17 9.48 -20.96
C VAL A 690 8.47 10.22 -22.26
N ARG A 691 8.56 9.50 -23.39
CA ARG A 691 8.88 10.05 -24.71
C ARG A 691 7.75 9.82 -25.72
N ILE A 692 7.35 10.85 -26.46
CA ILE A 692 6.32 10.78 -27.51
C ILE A 692 6.93 11.19 -28.86
N THR A 693 6.93 10.26 -29.81
CA THR A 693 7.43 10.41 -31.17
C THR A 693 6.26 10.23 -32.17
N ASN A 694 5.83 11.33 -32.78
CA ASN A 694 4.68 11.46 -33.70
C ASN A 694 3.29 11.11 -33.13
N GLY A 695 3.14 10.90 -31.83
CA GLY A 695 1.87 10.50 -31.21
C GLY A 695 0.88 11.66 -31.01
N ILE A 696 -0.42 11.38 -31.10
CA ILE A 696 -1.50 12.38 -30.88
C ILE A 696 -2.54 11.89 -29.85
N GLY A 697 -3.12 12.79 -29.07
CA GLY A 697 -4.18 12.42 -28.12
C GLY A 697 -3.72 11.56 -26.94
N ASN A 698 -2.42 11.43 -26.68
CA ASN A 698 -1.90 10.55 -25.62
C ASN A 698 -1.81 11.30 -24.29
N GLY A 699 -2.55 10.83 -23.28
CA GLY A 699 -2.60 11.48 -21.97
C GLY A 699 -1.52 10.99 -21.03
N ILE A 700 -0.69 11.92 -20.55
CA ILE A 700 0.29 11.69 -19.49
C ILE A 700 -0.29 12.26 -18.19
N GLY A 701 -0.73 11.37 -17.31
CA GLY A 701 -1.41 11.72 -16.07
C GLY A 701 -2.92 11.90 -16.24
N GLY A 702 -3.50 12.89 -15.57
CA GLY A 702 -4.92 13.19 -15.61
C GLY A 702 -5.37 14.18 -14.54
N THR A 703 -6.67 14.43 -14.46
CA THR A 703 -7.28 15.42 -13.55
C THR A 703 -8.03 14.82 -12.37
N THR A 704 -8.21 13.49 -12.33
CA THR A 704 -8.82 12.77 -11.21
C THR A 704 -7.74 12.23 -10.25
N PRO A 705 -8.05 12.06 -8.95
CA PRO A 705 -7.14 11.43 -7.99
C PRO A 705 -6.55 10.11 -8.51
N GLY A 706 -5.30 9.83 -8.12
CA GLY A 706 -4.58 8.62 -8.53
C GLY A 706 -4.09 8.60 -10.00
N THR A 707 -4.53 9.49 -10.89
CA THR A 707 -4.05 9.49 -12.29
C THR A 707 -2.70 10.14 -12.51
N GLY A 708 -2.27 11.08 -11.66
CA GLY A 708 -0.95 11.71 -11.76
C GLY A 708 0.19 10.70 -11.62
N ASN A 709 1.17 10.72 -12.53
CA ASN A 709 2.39 9.95 -12.38
C ASN A 709 3.39 10.71 -11.48
N ILE A 710 4.33 9.98 -10.87
CA ILE A 710 5.60 10.55 -10.42
C ILE A 710 6.64 10.29 -11.50
N ILE A 711 7.27 11.33 -12.04
CA ILE A 711 8.25 11.26 -13.13
C ILE A 711 9.51 12.01 -12.71
N ALA A 712 10.47 11.28 -12.16
CA ALA A 712 11.60 11.89 -11.47
C ALA A 712 12.93 11.14 -11.63
N TYR A 713 14.04 11.86 -11.48
CA TYR A 713 15.41 11.33 -11.51
C TYR A 713 15.86 10.68 -12.82
N ASN A 714 15.11 10.85 -13.91
CA ASN A 714 15.55 10.43 -15.25
C ASN A 714 16.74 11.30 -15.69
N THR A 715 17.65 10.79 -16.53
CA THR A 715 18.91 11.50 -16.83
C THR A 715 18.83 12.49 -18.00
N ASP A 716 17.72 12.49 -18.72
CA ASP A 716 17.28 13.48 -19.72
C ASP A 716 15.97 14.11 -19.18
N ASP A 717 15.02 14.49 -20.03
CA ASP A 717 13.74 15.09 -19.63
C ASP A 717 12.82 14.16 -18.82
N GLY A 718 11.92 14.79 -18.06
CA GLY A 718 10.76 14.10 -17.47
C GLY A 718 9.80 13.60 -18.56
N VAL A 719 9.25 14.51 -19.37
CA VAL A 719 8.36 14.21 -20.49
C VAL A 719 8.81 14.94 -21.76
N PHE A 720 9.32 14.20 -22.75
CA PHE A 720 9.74 14.76 -24.04
C PHE A 720 8.68 14.46 -25.11
N VAL A 721 8.16 15.50 -25.76
CA VAL A 721 7.28 15.37 -26.93
C VAL A 721 8.07 15.82 -28.17
N GLU A 722 8.62 14.86 -28.91
CA GLU A 722 9.44 15.12 -30.10
C GLU A 722 8.59 15.65 -31.26
N THR A 723 7.39 15.09 -31.43
CA THR A 723 6.44 15.41 -32.52
C THR A 723 5.03 14.95 -32.15
N GLY A 724 4.02 15.76 -32.51
CA GLY A 724 2.60 15.44 -32.35
C GLY A 724 1.86 16.36 -31.38
N ASP A 725 0.60 16.64 -31.68
CA ASP A 725 -0.27 17.57 -30.96
C ASP A 725 -1.33 16.84 -30.11
N THR A 726 -2.06 17.60 -29.28
CA THR A 726 -3.17 17.12 -28.44
C THR A 726 -2.77 16.08 -27.37
N ASN A 727 -1.54 16.11 -26.85
CA ASN A 727 -1.07 15.20 -25.80
C ASN A 727 -1.09 15.89 -24.41
N PRO A 728 -2.13 15.68 -23.57
CA PRO A 728 -2.25 16.41 -22.29
C PRO A 728 -1.29 15.86 -21.24
N ILE A 729 -0.60 16.76 -20.53
CA ILE A 729 0.36 16.44 -19.47
C ILE A 729 -0.15 17.04 -18.15
N LEU A 730 -1.03 16.31 -17.46
CA LEU A 730 -1.87 16.85 -16.37
C LEU A 730 -1.66 16.11 -15.04
N GLY A 731 -1.65 16.84 -13.93
CA GLY A 731 -1.65 16.31 -12.56
C GLY A 731 -0.40 15.49 -12.14
N ASN A 732 0.64 15.46 -12.97
CA ASN A 732 1.88 14.72 -12.69
C ASN A 732 2.76 15.46 -11.67
N GLN A 733 3.46 14.70 -10.82
CA GLN A 733 4.62 15.20 -10.10
C GLN A 733 5.85 14.96 -10.97
N ILE A 734 6.49 16.02 -11.45
CA ILE A 734 7.67 15.94 -12.31
C ILE A 734 8.79 16.71 -11.62
N PHE A 735 9.90 16.06 -11.27
CA PHE A 735 10.98 16.71 -10.51
C PHE A 735 12.34 15.96 -10.54
N ALA A 736 13.42 16.71 -10.33
CA ALA A 736 14.80 16.23 -10.25
C ALA A 736 15.26 15.39 -11.46
N ASN A 737 14.76 15.66 -12.66
CA ASN A 737 15.24 15.07 -13.91
C ASN A 737 16.57 15.71 -14.35
N GLY A 738 17.14 15.27 -15.49
CA GLY A 738 18.49 15.66 -15.92
C GLY A 738 18.52 16.86 -16.88
N ASP A 739 17.46 17.01 -17.66
CA ASP A 739 17.13 18.19 -18.48
C ASP A 739 15.69 18.64 -18.09
N LEU A 740 14.86 19.12 -19.00
CA LEU A 740 13.57 19.75 -18.64
C LEU A 740 12.53 18.78 -18.05
N GLY A 741 11.64 19.31 -17.21
CA GLY A 741 10.48 18.54 -16.74
C GLY A 741 9.52 18.17 -17.88
N ILE A 742 9.31 19.10 -18.82
CA ILE A 742 8.57 18.90 -20.07
C ILE A 742 9.35 19.64 -21.16
N ASP A 743 9.67 18.97 -22.28
CA ASP A 743 10.30 19.55 -23.48
C ASP A 743 9.43 19.32 -24.72
N LEU A 744 9.25 20.36 -25.56
CA LEU A 744 8.37 20.34 -26.74
C LEU A 744 9.16 20.60 -28.03
N ALA A 745 9.83 19.53 -28.50
CA ALA A 745 10.88 19.46 -29.53
C ALA A 745 12.28 19.83 -28.99
N PRO A 746 13.36 19.15 -29.47
CA PRO A 746 14.70 19.21 -28.89
C PRO A 746 15.48 20.48 -29.29
N ASP A 747 14.80 21.62 -29.21
CA ASP A 747 15.34 22.98 -29.27
C ASP A 747 15.64 23.51 -27.84
N GLY A 748 15.11 22.82 -26.81
CA GLY A 748 14.99 23.32 -25.45
C GLY A 748 13.90 24.38 -25.32
N VAL A 749 13.73 24.90 -24.09
CA VAL A 749 12.65 25.81 -23.66
C VAL A 749 12.10 26.71 -24.78
N ASN A 750 10.85 26.47 -25.13
CA ASN A 750 10.16 27.20 -26.18
C ASN A 750 9.92 28.67 -25.84
N PHE A 751 9.96 29.53 -26.86
CA PHE A 751 9.79 30.96 -26.69
C PHE A 751 8.32 31.36 -26.69
N ASN A 752 7.83 31.91 -25.58
CA ASN A 752 6.53 32.57 -25.53
C ASN A 752 6.37 33.63 -26.63
N ASP A 753 5.46 33.39 -27.59
CA ASP A 753 5.24 34.20 -28.77
C ASP A 753 4.07 35.21 -28.62
N ALA A 754 3.55 35.72 -29.75
CA ALA A 754 2.33 36.51 -29.80
C ALA A 754 1.20 35.72 -30.48
N ASP A 755 0.08 35.56 -29.75
CA ASP A 755 -1.14 34.87 -30.17
C ASP A 755 -1.06 33.32 -30.32
N ASP A 756 0.03 32.64 -29.93
CA ASP A 756 0.25 31.18 -30.13
C ASP A 756 0.14 30.79 -31.62
N GLY A 757 1.01 31.40 -32.43
CA GLY A 757 1.00 31.24 -33.89
C GLY A 757 1.80 30.05 -34.42
N ASP A 758 2.41 29.27 -33.53
CA ASP A 758 3.40 28.24 -33.87
C ASP A 758 2.80 26.87 -34.24
N SER A 759 3.66 25.92 -34.58
CA SER A 759 3.27 24.54 -34.87
C SER A 759 4.39 23.55 -34.55
N GLY A 760 4.02 22.38 -34.05
CA GLY A 760 4.96 21.39 -33.52
C GLY A 760 4.33 20.54 -32.42
N PRO A 761 5.15 19.96 -31.53
CA PRO A 761 4.68 19.24 -30.35
C PRO A 761 3.74 20.08 -29.50
N ASN A 762 2.52 19.59 -29.24
CA ASN A 762 1.47 20.35 -28.55
C ASN A 762 1.30 21.79 -29.08
N GLN A 763 1.40 21.99 -30.40
CA GLN A 763 1.41 23.31 -31.07
C GLN A 763 2.53 24.29 -30.62
N ARG A 764 3.47 23.85 -29.77
CA ARG A 764 4.42 24.66 -28.96
C ARG A 764 3.75 25.62 -27.98
N GLN A 765 2.55 25.27 -27.51
CA GLN A 765 1.69 26.01 -26.58
C GLN A 765 2.47 26.84 -25.55
N ASN A 766 2.30 28.17 -25.60
CA ASN A 766 2.98 29.11 -24.70
C ASN A 766 2.68 28.81 -23.21
N PHE A 767 3.69 28.95 -22.34
CA PHE A 767 3.56 28.76 -20.90
C PHE A 767 3.22 30.06 -20.15
N PRO A 768 2.53 30.02 -18.99
CA PRO A 768 2.22 31.24 -18.23
C PRO A 768 3.45 31.82 -17.53
N VAL A 769 3.46 33.12 -17.24
CA VAL A 769 4.57 33.82 -16.58
C VAL A 769 4.16 34.28 -15.18
N ILE A 770 4.81 33.75 -14.14
CA ILE A 770 4.55 34.12 -12.74
C ILE A 770 5.24 35.45 -12.40
N THR A 771 4.45 36.52 -12.33
CA THR A 771 4.92 37.89 -12.02
C THR A 771 5.16 38.13 -10.53
N SER A 772 4.46 37.41 -9.64
CA SER A 772 4.72 37.37 -8.20
C SER A 772 4.26 36.07 -7.56
N ALA A 773 5.03 35.55 -6.59
CA ALA A 773 4.66 34.46 -5.71
C ALA A 773 4.96 34.86 -4.25
N SER A 774 4.02 34.64 -3.33
CA SER A 774 4.19 35.02 -1.91
C SER A 774 3.26 34.28 -0.96
N LEU A 775 3.72 34.06 0.27
CA LEU A 775 2.89 33.50 1.35
C LEU A 775 1.90 34.54 1.88
N SER A 776 0.64 34.12 2.06
CA SER A 776 -0.47 34.94 2.55
C SER A 776 -1.27 34.16 3.61
N GLY A 777 -0.72 34.08 4.82
CA GLY A 777 -1.26 33.23 5.88
C GLY A 777 -0.95 31.75 5.61
N PRO A 778 -1.93 30.82 5.67
CA PRO A 778 -1.73 29.40 5.37
C PRO A 778 -1.64 29.10 3.85
N ASN A 779 -1.72 30.12 2.99
CA ASN A 779 -1.84 29.97 1.55
C ASN A 779 -0.61 30.52 0.80
N ILE A 780 -0.31 29.92 -0.36
CA ILE A 780 0.56 30.51 -1.39
C ILE A 780 -0.33 31.31 -2.34
N SER A 781 -0.06 32.60 -2.50
CA SER A 781 -0.69 33.44 -3.52
C SER A 781 0.24 33.67 -4.71
N LEU A 782 -0.29 33.48 -5.90
CA LEU A 782 0.42 33.59 -7.18
C LEU A 782 -0.32 34.57 -8.09
N ALA A 783 0.42 35.38 -8.84
CA ALA A 783 -0.15 36.26 -9.87
C ALA A 783 0.73 36.30 -11.12
N GLY A 784 0.11 36.34 -12.29
CA GLY A 784 0.81 36.22 -13.56
C GLY A 784 -0.04 36.47 -14.79
N THR A 785 0.53 36.14 -15.94
CA THR A 785 -0.04 36.38 -17.27
C THR A 785 0.09 35.15 -18.16
N LEU A 786 -0.82 34.98 -19.12
CA LEU A 786 -0.67 34.10 -20.27
C LEU A 786 -0.79 34.93 -21.55
N SER A 787 -0.01 34.58 -22.58
CA SER A 787 -0.10 35.08 -23.96
C SER A 787 -0.29 33.84 -24.82
N SER A 788 -1.46 33.67 -25.43
CA SER A 788 -1.81 32.47 -26.21
C SER A 788 -3.00 32.78 -27.14
N GLN A 789 -3.67 31.78 -27.73
CA GLN A 789 -4.68 32.00 -28.77
C GLN A 789 -5.84 32.90 -28.29
N PRO A 790 -6.27 33.92 -29.06
CA PRO A 790 -7.31 34.87 -28.61
C PRO A 790 -8.71 34.27 -28.40
N ASN A 791 -9.35 34.62 -27.28
CA ASN A 791 -10.68 34.17 -26.82
C ASN A 791 -10.77 32.69 -26.44
N THR A 792 -9.65 32.03 -26.17
CA THR A 792 -9.54 30.61 -25.79
C THR A 792 -9.51 30.44 -24.27
N LEU A 793 -10.07 29.33 -23.77
CA LEU A 793 -10.10 28.97 -22.34
C LEU A 793 -8.96 27.99 -22.03
N TYR A 794 -8.11 28.34 -21.07
CA TYR A 794 -6.96 27.53 -20.66
C TYR A 794 -7.13 26.97 -19.24
N ARG A 795 -6.69 25.72 -19.05
CA ARG A 795 -6.40 25.16 -17.73
C ARG A 795 -4.96 25.51 -17.37
N LEU A 796 -4.75 26.19 -16.25
CA LEU A 796 -3.44 26.41 -15.66
C LEU A 796 -3.26 25.47 -14.47
N GLU A 797 -2.16 24.71 -14.43
CA GLU A 797 -1.82 23.85 -13.29
C GLU A 797 -0.59 24.39 -12.57
N PHE A 798 -0.68 24.55 -11.24
CA PHE A 798 0.35 25.20 -10.43
C PHE A 798 1.04 24.20 -9.51
N PHE A 799 2.34 24.36 -9.36
CA PHE A 799 3.18 23.45 -8.58
C PHE A 799 4.10 24.23 -7.64
N ALA A 800 4.56 23.55 -6.59
CA ALA A 800 5.59 24.03 -5.68
C ALA A 800 6.73 23.01 -5.58
N SER A 801 7.96 23.48 -5.80
CA SER A 801 9.17 22.67 -5.86
C SER A 801 10.19 23.18 -4.83
N GLN A 802 10.85 22.25 -4.13
CA GLN A 802 11.76 22.52 -3.01
C GLN A 802 13.02 23.28 -3.46
N ASP A 803 13.52 22.96 -4.64
CA ASP A 803 14.54 23.71 -5.35
C ASP A 803 14.04 24.10 -6.75
N CYS A 804 14.86 24.84 -7.50
CA CYS A 804 14.57 25.24 -8.87
C CYS A 804 15.51 24.51 -9.82
N ASP A 805 15.00 24.20 -11.00
CA ASP A 805 15.73 23.53 -12.06
C ASP A 805 17.01 24.31 -12.49
N PRO A 806 18.12 23.64 -12.86
CA PRO A 806 19.35 24.29 -13.31
C PRO A 806 19.23 25.20 -14.55
N LEU A 807 18.16 25.07 -15.35
CA LEU A 807 17.86 25.83 -16.56
C LEU A 807 16.88 27.00 -16.31
N ASP A 808 16.65 27.36 -15.04
CA ASP A 808 15.66 28.34 -14.55
C ASP A 808 14.18 28.01 -14.87
N HIS A 809 13.88 26.96 -15.64
CA HIS A 809 12.52 26.55 -16.04
C HIS A 809 12.07 25.37 -15.20
N GLY A 810 11.36 25.69 -14.12
CA GLY A 810 11.24 24.79 -12.98
C GLY A 810 10.21 23.69 -13.19
N GLU A 811 10.60 22.46 -12.91
CA GLU A 811 9.72 21.30 -12.84
C GLU A 811 8.64 21.47 -11.73
N GLY A 812 7.64 20.58 -11.70
CA GLY A 812 6.50 20.63 -10.78
C GLY A 812 6.45 19.46 -9.79
N GLU A 813 7.09 19.62 -8.62
CA GLU A 813 7.19 18.57 -7.60
C GLU A 813 5.86 18.34 -6.86
N ASN A 814 5.29 19.36 -6.21
CA ASN A 814 4.08 19.26 -5.40
C ASN A 814 2.93 20.03 -6.08
N PHE A 815 1.85 19.37 -6.49
CA PHE A 815 0.68 20.01 -7.09
C PHE A 815 -0.06 20.90 -6.07
N LEU A 816 -0.27 22.18 -6.42
CA LEU A 816 -0.99 23.16 -5.59
C LEU A 816 -2.49 23.22 -5.91
N GLY A 817 -2.86 22.93 -7.16
CA GLY A 817 -4.20 23.14 -7.69
C GLY A 817 -4.18 23.70 -9.10
N PHE A 818 -5.37 23.96 -9.65
CA PHE A 818 -5.55 24.49 -10.99
C PHE A 818 -6.41 25.77 -11.00
N PHE A 819 -6.35 26.51 -12.11
CA PHE A 819 -7.23 27.64 -12.40
C PHE A 819 -7.68 27.60 -13.86
N LEU A 820 -8.88 28.10 -14.15
CA LEU A 820 -9.37 28.26 -15.52
C LEU A 820 -9.36 29.74 -15.89
N VAL A 821 -8.74 30.09 -17.02
CA VAL A 821 -8.60 31.48 -17.47
C VAL A 821 -8.87 31.62 -18.96
N SER A 822 -9.58 32.67 -19.37
CA SER A 822 -9.77 32.99 -20.79
C SER A 822 -8.82 34.11 -21.23
N THR A 823 -8.23 33.96 -22.41
CA THR A 823 -7.56 35.05 -23.12
C THR A 823 -8.60 36.03 -23.68
N ASN A 824 -8.19 37.28 -23.88
CA ASN A 824 -9.01 38.31 -24.53
C ASN A 824 -8.89 38.26 -26.06
N ASP A 825 -9.42 39.29 -26.73
CA ASP A 825 -9.35 39.50 -28.18
C ASP A 825 -7.95 39.81 -28.73
N LEU A 826 -6.93 39.87 -27.86
CA LEU A 826 -5.52 40.11 -28.14
C LEU A 826 -4.62 38.98 -27.58
N GLY A 827 -5.18 37.80 -27.29
CA GLY A 827 -4.42 36.65 -26.80
C GLY A 827 -3.97 36.72 -25.33
N LEU A 828 -4.28 37.81 -24.62
CA LEU A 828 -3.76 38.06 -23.27
C LEU A 828 -4.74 37.68 -22.17
N ALA A 829 -4.22 37.02 -21.13
CA ALA A 829 -4.91 36.76 -19.87
C ALA A 829 -4.07 37.18 -18.65
N THR A 830 -4.75 37.48 -17.54
CA THR A 830 -4.12 37.74 -16.23
C THR A 830 -4.78 36.87 -15.17
N PHE A 831 -3.99 36.31 -14.25
CA PHE A 831 -4.51 35.53 -13.12
C PHE A 831 -3.97 36.04 -11.78
N ILE A 832 -4.80 35.91 -10.74
CA ILE A 832 -4.42 36.04 -9.33
C ILE A 832 -5.12 34.90 -8.60
N VAL A 833 -4.35 34.01 -7.99
CA VAL A 833 -4.83 32.77 -7.36
C VAL A 833 -4.24 32.61 -5.96
N SER A 834 -4.82 31.71 -5.18
CA SER A 834 -4.42 31.41 -3.80
C SER A 834 -4.75 29.95 -3.49
N PHE A 835 -3.72 29.13 -3.25
CA PHE A 835 -3.85 27.72 -2.88
C PHE A 835 -3.36 27.48 -1.44
N PRO A 836 -3.78 26.41 -0.75
CA PRO A 836 -3.15 25.98 0.50
C PRO A 836 -1.64 25.79 0.34
N GLN A 837 -0.85 26.08 1.37
CA GLN A 837 0.59 25.88 1.31
C GLN A 837 0.94 24.38 1.32
N GLN A 838 1.59 23.93 0.24
CA GLN A 838 2.31 22.65 0.17
C GLN A 838 3.82 22.83 0.46
N PRO A 839 4.59 21.74 0.62
CA PRO A 839 6.05 21.79 0.57
C PRO A 839 6.54 22.47 -0.72
N GLY A 840 7.72 23.10 -0.63
CA GLY A 840 8.32 23.83 -1.76
C GLY A 840 8.76 25.26 -1.41
N ARG A 841 9.60 25.82 -2.28
CA ARG A 841 10.18 27.18 -2.18
C ARG A 841 10.03 27.98 -3.46
N PHE A 842 9.91 27.31 -4.60
CA PHE A 842 9.69 27.89 -5.91
C PHE A 842 8.31 27.46 -6.41
N ALA A 843 7.62 28.34 -7.12
CA ALA A 843 6.36 28.05 -7.79
C ALA A 843 6.57 28.03 -9.30
N THR A 844 5.90 27.10 -9.98
CA THR A 844 5.94 26.86 -11.43
C THR A 844 4.52 26.59 -11.94
N VAL A 845 4.27 26.75 -13.24
CA VAL A 845 2.93 26.61 -13.83
C VAL A 845 3.02 26.16 -15.30
N THR A 846 2.08 25.31 -15.72
CA THR A 846 1.82 24.94 -17.13
C THR A 846 0.49 25.50 -17.62
N ALA A 847 0.27 25.56 -18.94
CA ALA A 847 -1.01 25.84 -19.58
C ALA A 847 -1.46 24.65 -20.43
N THR A 848 -2.75 24.34 -20.45
CA THR A 848 -3.36 23.37 -21.39
C THR A 848 -4.56 23.99 -22.08
N ASP A 849 -4.63 23.84 -23.41
CA ASP A 849 -5.70 24.38 -24.26
C ASP A 849 -6.94 23.46 -24.34
N PRO A 850 -8.06 23.88 -24.97
CA PRO A 850 -9.27 23.04 -25.15
C PRO A 850 -9.12 21.88 -26.13
N LEU A 851 -7.93 21.68 -26.72
CA LEU A 851 -7.58 20.57 -27.60
C LEU A 851 -6.50 19.68 -26.95
N ASP A 852 -6.33 19.78 -25.63
CA ASP A 852 -5.41 18.98 -24.82
C ASP A 852 -3.92 19.17 -25.17
N ASN A 853 -3.54 20.33 -25.73
CA ASN A 853 -2.14 20.72 -25.90
C ASN A 853 -1.61 21.35 -24.60
N THR A 854 -0.68 20.67 -23.92
CA THR A 854 -0.02 21.19 -22.70
C THR A 854 1.33 21.79 -23.01
N SER A 855 1.61 22.97 -22.43
CA SER A 855 2.90 23.67 -22.47
C SER A 855 3.99 22.99 -21.65
N GLU A 856 5.23 23.44 -21.86
CA GLU A 856 6.33 23.28 -20.92
C GLU A 856 6.05 23.99 -19.58
N PHE A 857 6.93 23.81 -18.59
CA PHE A 857 6.87 24.55 -17.33
C PHE A 857 7.42 25.97 -17.46
N SER A 858 6.73 26.92 -16.83
CA SER A 858 7.19 28.30 -16.67
C SER A 858 8.54 28.43 -15.93
N ALA A 859 9.29 29.50 -16.24
CA ALA A 859 10.41 29.98 -15.43
C ALA A 859 10.06 30.03 -13.91
N CYS A 860 10.90 29.42 -13.08
CA CYS A 860 10.63 29.18 -11.66
C CYS A 860 10.55 30.48 -10.86
N ARG A 861 9.66 30.55 -9.87
CA ARG A 861 9.49 31.76 -9.06
C ARG A 861 9.57 31.51 -7.56
N LEU A 862 10.62 32.03 -6.93
CA LEU A 862 10.80 32.03 -5.47
C LEU A 862 9.55 32.61 -4.77
N ILE A 863 8.96 31.82 -3.87
CA ILE A 863 7.79 32.19 -3.06
C ILE A 863 8.26 33.08 -1.91
N LEU A 864 7.86 34.36 -1.93
CA LEU A 864 8.33 35.35 -0.97
C LEU A 864 7.46 35.36 0.31
N GLY A 865 8.07 35.10 1.46
CA GLY A 865 7.43 35.28 2.76
C GLY A 865 8.25 34.72 3.91
N THR A 866 7.99 35.18 5.12
CA THR A 866 8.39 34.44 6.33
C THR A 866 7.37 33.35 6.58
N VAL A 867 7.77 32.08 6.51
CA VAL A 867 6.91 30.99 6.98
C VAL A 867 6.52 31.22 8.44
N THR A 868 5.23 31.37 8.71
CA THR A 868 4.69 31.33 10.08
C THR A 868 4.58 29.91 10.63
N ASN A 869 5.14 28.93 9.90
CA ASN A 869 5.50 27.61 10.39
C ASN A 869 6.69 27.73 11.36
N THR A 870 6.43 28.36 12.50
CA THR A 870 6.91 27.80 13.76
C THR A 870 5.98 26.64 14.08
N PRO A 871 6.31 25.38 13.72
CA PRO A 871 5.64 24.26 14.34
C PRO A 871 5.82 24.43 15.85
N THR A 872 4.72 24.48 16.59
CA THR A 872 4.75 24.46 18.04
C THR A 872 5.10 23.05 18.51
N PHE A 873 6.35 22.66 18.27
CA PHE A 873 7.04 21.69 19.09
C PHE A 873 6.97 22.21 20.53
N THR A 874 6.00 21.71 21.29
CA THR A 874 6.13 21.64 22.75
C THR A 874 7.50 21.03 23.01
N PRO A 875 8.45 21.75 23.63
CA PRO A 875 9.83 21.30 23.64
C PRO A 875 9.93 20.01 24.45
N THR A 876 10.14 18.89 23.75
CA THR A 876 10.65 17.64 24.33
C THR A 876 11.80 18.01 25.27
N PRO A 877 11.77 17.59 26.55
CA PRO A 877 12.62 18.17 27.58
C PRO A 877 14.07 18.14 27.16
N THR A 878 14.69 19.31 27.08
CA THR A 878 16.05 19.46 26.55
C THR A 878 17.04 18.72 27.45
N PHE A 879 17.37 17.49 27.06
CA PHE A 879 18.49 16.74 27.61
C PHE A 879 19.79 17.45 27.23
N THR A 880 20.11 18.47 28.01
CA THR A 880 21.41 19.12 28.02
C THR A 880 22.43 18.10 28.51
N LEU A 881 23.01 17.36 27.57
CA LEU A 881 24.24 16.60 27.78
C LEU A 881 25.36 17.59 28.10
N THR A 882 25.39 18.03 29.35
CA THR A 882 26.56 18.69 29.93
C THR A 882 27.70 17.67 29.90
N PRO A 883 28.86 17.97 29.27
CA PRO A 883 30.03 17.11 29.31
C PRO A 883 30.70 17.23 30.68
N SER A 884 30.00 16.79 31.72
CA SER A 884 30.44 16.72 33.10
C SER A 884 31.35 15.49 33.28
N LEU A 885 32.50 15.53 32.59
CA LEU A 885 33.54 14.49 32.58
C LEU A 885 34.26 14.43 33.92
N THR A 886 33.52 13.98 34.93
CA THR A 886 33.91 13.91 36.33
C THR A 886 34.48 12.52 36.58
N LEU A 887 35.80 12.38 36.54
CA LEU A 887 36.48 11.10 36.74
C LEU A 887 36.35 10.61 38.19
N THR A 888 35.27 9.90 38.49
CA THR A 888 35.17 9.04 39.69
C THR A 888 35.68 7.64 39.35
N PRO A 889 36.75 7.13 40.00
CA PRO A 889 37.37 5.88 39.62
C PRO A 889 36.47 4.66 39.89
N SER A 890 36.37 3.77 38.90
CA SER A 890 35.75 2.46 39.08
C SER A 890 36.59 1.58 40.01
N ASN A 891 35.96 0.97 41.02
CA ASN A 891 36.63 0.05 41.94
C ASN A 891 36.81 -1.32 41.28
N THR A 892 37.95 -1.52 40.63
CA THR A 892 38.40 -2.86 40.19
C THR A 892 38.54 -3.81 41.38
N PRO A 893 38.02 -5.05 41.33
CA PRO A 893 38.25 -6.04 42.38
C PRO A 893 39.74 -6.38 42.47
N THR A 894 40.27 -6.38 43.70
CA THR A 894 41.71 -6.47 43.98
C THR A 894 42.29 -7.86 43.74
N PHE A 895 43.34 -7.93 42.93
CA PHE A 895 44.42 -8.91 43.10
C PHE A 895 45.63 -8.23 43.76
N THR A 896 46.24 -8.87 44.75
CA THR A 896 47.20 -8.23 45.66
C THR A 896 48.65 -8.67 45.38
N PRO A 897 49.50 -7.80 44.81
CA PRO A 897 50.94 -8.02 44.80
C PRO A 897 51.56 -7.50 46.12
N THR A 898 52.03 -8.39 46.98
CA THR A 898 52.72 -8.03 48.23
C THR A 898 54.08 -7.39 47.92
N PRO A 899 54.43 -6.23 48.49
CA PRO A 899 55.69 -5.54 48.18
C PRO A 899 56.89 -6.28 48.77
N ILE A 900 57.99 -6.32 48.01
CA ILE A 900 59.32 -6.71 48.49
C ILE A 900 60.23 -5.48 48.39
N THR A 901 60.87 -5.11 49.49
CA THR A 901 61.70 -3.90 49.61
C THR A 901 63.12 -4.12 49.10
N ASP A 902 63.68 -3.12 48.43
CA ASP A 902 65.08 -3.08 48.02
C ASP A 902 66.02 -2.70 49.19
N THR A 903 67.02 -3.53 49.48
CA THR A 903 68.21 -3.16 50.25
C THR A 903 69.37 -4.13 49.95
N PRO A 904 70.54 -3.67 49.45
CA PRO A 904 71.64 -4.56 49.08
C PRO A 904 72.63 -4.82 50.24
N THR A 905 73.15 -6.05 50.33
CA THR A 905 74.39 -6.37 51.07
C THR A 905 75.25 -7.40 50.32
N HIS A 906 76.58 -7.24 50.40
CA HIS A 906 77.59 -8.05 49.70
C HIS A 906 78.14 -9.16 50.62
N PRO A 907 78.58 -10.31 50.09
CA PRO A 907 80.04 -10.57 50.00
C PRO A 907 80.51 -11.05 48.60
N PRO A 908 81.83 -11.25 48.36
CA PRO A 908 82.41 -11.26 47.00
C PRO A 908 83.00 -12.61 46.50
N THR A 909 83.63 -12.55 45.31
CA THR A 909 84.53 -13.55 44.64
C THR A 909 83.85 -14.79 44.02
N LEU A 910 84.18 -15.27 42.81
CA LEU A 910 85.10 -14.88 41.71
C LEU A 910 84.44 -15.40 40.36
N ALA A 911 84.96 -15.32 39.12
CA ALA A 911 86.31 -15.12 38.58
C ALA A 911 86.34 -14.23 37.30
N GLN A 912 87.04 -14.63 36.24
CA GLN A 912 87.22 -13.93 34.94
C GLN A 912 87.38 -14.97 33.80
N THR A 913 86.89 -14.77 32.57
CA THR A 913 87.58 -14.28 31.33
C THR A 913 86.88 -14.92 30.10
N PRO A 914 87.11 -14.56 28.80
CA PRO A 914 87.69 -13.35 28.18
C PRO A 914 86.77 -12.68 27.09
N PRO A 915 87.20 -11.58 26.41
CA PRO A 915 86.49 -10.85 25.31
C PRO A 915 87.23 -11.04 23.94
N PRO A 916 87.21 -10.16 22.88
CA PRO A 916 86.44 -8.93 22.51
C PRO A 916 85.73 -9.08 21.11
N ASP A 917 85.48 -8.14 20.15
CA ASP A 917 85.86 -6.72 19.88
C ASP A 917 84.88 -5.96 18.91
N THR A 918 85.33 -4.85 18.30
CA THR A 918 84.67 -3.67 17.68
C THR A 918 84.64 -3.52 16.12
N LYS A 919 83.87 -2.50 15.62
CA LYS A 919 84.10 -1.58 14.43
C LYS A 919 84.01 -2.17 12.98
N THR A 920 83.93 -1.44 11.83
CA THR A 920 84.13 -0.01 11.38
C THR A 920 83.38 0.30 10.03
N PRO A 921 83.34 1.53 9.45
CA PRO A 921 82.55 1.97 8.25
C PRO A 921 83.43 2.30 6.98
N PRO A 922 83.05 3.13 5.94
CA PRO A 922 81.85 3.33 5.06
C PRO A 922 82.18 3.40 3.51
N ASN A 923 81.24 3.96 2.69
CA ASN A 923 81.39 4.57 1.32
C ASN A 923 81.16 3.67 0.04
N PRO A 924 80.91 4.24 -1.19
CA PRO A 924 79.86 3.72 -2.11
C PRO A 924 80.28 3.48 -3.60
N GLY A 925 79.33 3.12 -4.48
CA GLY A 925 79.55 2.90 -5.93
C GLY A 925 78.34 3.19 -6.84
N HIS A 926 78.60 3.52 -8.12
CA HIS A 926 77.66 4.05 -9.14
C HIS A 926 77.12 2.93 -10.11
N PRO A 927 76.34 3.19 -11.19
CA PRO A 927 75.24 2.29 -11.63
C PRO A 927 75.38 1.73 -13.07
N ALA A 928 74.36 1.00 -13.58
CA ALA A 928 73.63 1.30 -14.85
C ALA A 928 72.81 0.14 -15.47
N ARG A 929 71.82 0.53 -16.30
CA ARG A 929 71.26 -0.12 -17.53
C ARG A 929 70.47 -1.45 -17.48
N GLN A 930 69.17 -1.28 -17.75
CA GLN A 930 68.35 -1.89 -18.84
C GLN A 930 67.90 -3.38 -18.82
N PRO A 931 66.75 -3.70 -19.49
CA PRO A 931 66.11 -5.03 -19.51
C PRO A 931 66.67 -5.93 -20.64
N PRO A 932 66.12 -7.15 -20.85
CA PRO A 932 65.15 -7.31 -21.95
C PRO A 932 64.01 -8.35 -21.60
N PRO A 933 63.39 -9.19 -22.48
CA PRO A 933 61.91 -9.25 -22.54
C PRO A 933 61.27 -10.66 -22.60
N ALA A 934 59.93 -10.71 -22.76
CA ALA A 934 59.15 -11.75 -23.46
C ALA A 934 59.16 -13.21 -22.93
N ALA A 935 58.21 -14.08 -23.29
CA ALA A 935 56.77 -13.93 -23.60
C ALA A 935 56.17 -15.33 -23.76
N ARG A 936 54.95 -15.57 -23.23
CA ARG A 936 53.91 -16.43 -23.81
C ARG A 936 52.60 -16.29 -23.05
#